data_AF-A0A420F6T7-F1
#
_entry.id   AF-A0A420F6T7-F1
#
_cell.length_a   1.000
_cell.length_b   1.000
_cell.length_c   1.000
_cell.angle_alpha   90.00
_cell.angle_beta   90.00
_cell.angle_gamma   90.00
#
_symmetry.space_group_name_H-M   'P 1'
#
loop_
_entity.id
_entity.type
_entity.pdbx_description
1 polymer ?
#
loop_
_entity_poly.entity_id
_entity_poly.type
_entity_poly.pdbx_seq_one_letter_code
_entity_poly.pdbx_strand_id
1 'polypeptide(L)'
;MGDIPAGWHIREMLPVRGRLQQYRLQSAVTFRCRRCGRDTTTQTVATLEWDWSAPMCEGCHAELSKTPHAEPIRPIVPEPWKPSVAEPREPTPISAKPEKREGWRSAPGILRGNFTQLAIILRDRAAGAKLKPEERRTLRVLEDEPIFPVALRYAELLDEGEAMVARHSGRGAPKIVRALTQQRIAAVRSFENRYRQRVAHVRRTSSVPDRLSTLIVREIAREKYDRALASVLRQRGLRPDAISVPAVRLWSWLTAATGDRTSGDEALPPAVRRLLRMHDTAFMQAVIADAKVTQPDAAFEHPAVVERWAASTGEVESQLRSARDRCDRALRGKLSKGQRAKEIGRLRAAARAYAMASARNLMADFALKSLRLEVLQQYGQERFQQFRIAILKEATEMVYRTEPALASEVARASAEHRRSCPRWSARNPCLTCAPQVAAVVRERLSARASAGAGDTHKEASKPREVEVGEVTATTCSGGPDSFTCRDLGRQLSANLGRMVGVTEPRYDSETGRFGYGWVTEHGEWGAGEGQAANVHDAWLQAVCRTALDLGGEVSRVHVLCSDQRAASVVNHVVKVEFVAEALGFPVTEQTRKLLTRLLQSRGKVSASASGCQERHRGADAAGQLADLAIRAGEAGGTDAIKAAGKKIAEEFRRLAETTSAQSPEDGGGASWIPGGFDKGELRWRGALRQVHLTNGWTELPDGLKATVEDRQRLRLVVDHPRRGSSPVQTESEVLLRRTGRRWELHGVSWPRGMLPGTLVTYRWRPSERRIRASTELLPQPERIDELTYRHRYDIRVVTRENAPGVKPGVQDHDLSDSAWVMRTLRILGHLSADGSAILAEEALVRNCLELGMPQKRVPRIHPAVERLVKEQRIGRISGSLDGSGQPSYPPRRGETRVRLLRYAPRLERIAPPPPRHAQSQCTGREHVVNGFVRRLPAGRQASDEQKELHQEAIRAKQVVNRPLPDGHTFVRSHRRKG
;
A
#
# COMPACT_ATOMS: atom_id res chain seq x y z
N MET A 1 37.62 -12.24 16.26
CA MET A 1 36.87 -11.00 16.02
C MET A 1 37.76 -9.87 16.47
N GLY A 2 38.10 -8.92 15.59
CA GLY A 2 38.84 -7.73 16.02
C GLY A 2 37.95 -6.83 16.86
N ASP A 3 38.50 -6.27 17.94
CA ASP A 3 37.82 -5.24 18.72
C ASP A 3 37.59 -3.98 17.88
N ILE A 4 36.55 -3.22 18.23
CA ILE A 4 36.25 -1.94 17.60
C ILE A 4 37.46 -1.01 17.82
N PRO A 5 38.04 -0.39 16.77
CA PRO A 5 39.17 0.51 16.92
C PRO A 5 38.91 1.61 17.95
N ALA A 6 39.93 1.91 18.77
CA ALA A 6 39.82 2.92 19.80
C ALA A 6 39.34 4.27 19.23
N GLY A 7 38.33 4.87 19.86
CA GLY A 7 37.69 6.12 19.42
C GLY A 7 36.55 5.96 18.42
N TRP A 8 36.23 4.75 17.98
CA TRP A 8 35.06 4.49 17.14
C TRP A 8 33.86 4.12 18.02
N HIS A 9 32.83 4.96 18.01
CA HIS A 9 31.61 4.72 18.79
C HIS A 9 30.43 4.41 17.87
N ILE A 10 29.83 3.23 18.00
CA ILE A 10 28.66 2.83 17.21
C ILE A 10 27.42 3.58 17.71
N ARG A 11 26.78 4.33 16.82
CA ARG A 11 25.49 4.98 17.06
C ARG A 11 24.32 4.05 16.76
N GLU A 12 24.40 3.31 15.66
CA GLU A 12 23.31 2.48 15.16
C GLU A 12 23.86 1.28 14.38
N MET A 13 23.30 0.10 14.60
CA MET A 13 23.52 -1.07 13.74
C MET A 13 22.42 -1.13 12.69
N LEU A 14 22.79 -1.09 11.42
CA LEU A 14 21.85 -1.22 10.30
C LEU A 14 21.54 -2.70 10.02
N PRO A 15 20.43 -3.04 9.32
CA PRO A 15 20.08 -4.43 9.06
C PRO A 15 21.20 -5.20 8.37
N VAL A 16 21.55 -6.37 8.91
CA VAL A 16 22.54 -7.30 8.35
C VAL A 16 22.17 -7.63 6.89
N ARG A 17 23.16 -7.64 6.00
CA ARG A 17 23.01 -8.10 4.61
C ARG A 17 23.99 -9.24 4.33
N GLY A 18 23.55 -10.46 4.56
CA GLY A 18 24.41 -11.65 4.40
C GLY A 18 25.50 -11.69 5.48
N ARG A 19 26.77 -11.80 5.07
CA ARG A 19 27.94 -11.72 5.97
C ARG A 19 28.34 -10.28 6.31
N LEU A 20 27.66 -9.27 5.76
CA LEU A 20 28.00 -7.87 5.94
C LEU A 20 27.13 -7.23 7.02
N GLN A 21 27.78 -6.66 8.03
CA GLN A 21 27.14 -5.82 9.03
C GLN A 21 27.55 -4.38 8.82
N GLN A 22 26.58 -3.50 8.61
CA GLN A 22 26.81 -2.06 8.46
C GLN A 22 26.51 -1.34 9.78
N TYR A 23 27.38 -0.42 10.16
CA TYR A 23 27.27 0.39 11.36
C TYR A 23 27.30 1.84 10.99
N ARG A 24 26.52 2.62 11.71
CA ARG A 24 26.63 4.07 11.76
C ARG A 24 27.37 4.45 13.03
N LEU A 25 28.44 5.21 12.90
CA LEU A 25 29.25 5.71 14.00
C LEU A 25 28.74 7.08 14.48
N GLN A 26 29.07 7.45 15.72
CA GLN A 26 28.70 8.73 16.32
C GLN A 26 29.41 9.91 15.65
N SER A 27 30.66 9.72 15.21
CA SER A 27 31.48 10.69 14.50
C SER A 27 32.01 10.10 13.18
N ALA A 28 32.42 10.96 12.24
CA ALA A 28 33.06 10.50 11.00
C ALA A 28 34.48 10.05 11.32
N VAL A 29 34.87 8.88 10.83
CA VAL A 29 36.21 8.31 11.02
C VAL A 29 36.87 8.10 9.67
N THR A 30 38.18 8.30 9.62
CA THR A 30 38.98 8.01 8.42
C THR A 30 39.61 6.64 8.58
N PHE A 31 39.40 5.76 7.60
CA PHE A 31 40.01 4.43 7.58
C PHE A 31 40.32 3.99 6.16
N ARG A 32 41.30 3.10 6.02
CA ARG A 32 41.63 2.48 4.74
C ARG A 32 40.69 1.31 4.48
N CYS A 33 39.86 1.41 3.45
CA CYS A 33 38.91 0.34 3.13
C CYS A 33 39.67 -0.93 2.72
N ARG A 34 39.43 -2.06 3.39
CA ARG A 34 40.14 -3.32 3.10
C ARG A 34 39.91 -3.84 1.67
N ARG A 35 38.76 -3.53 1.06
CA ARG A 35 38.40 -4.01 -0.28
C ARG A 35 38.96 -3.16 -1.41
N CYS A 36 38.75 -1.84 -1.38
CA CYS A 36 39.24 -0.97 -2.46
C CYS A 36 40.58 -0.30 -2.16
N GLY A 37 41.12 -0.46 -0.96
CA GLY A 37 42.42 0.09 -0.55
C GLY A 37 42.45 1.62 -0.39
N ARG A 38 41.33 2.32 -0.57
CA ARG A 38 41.25 3.79 -0.46
C ARG A 38 40.95 4.24 0.96
N ASP A 39 41.58 5.34 1.38
CA ASP A 39 41.21 6.03 2.61
C ASP A 39 39.85 6.70 2.43
N THR A 40 38.94 6.39 3.32
CA THR A 40 37.56 6.89 3.29
C THR A 40 37.24 7.52 4.64
N THR A 41 36.73 8.74 4.61
CA THR A 41 36.17 9.42 5.79
C THR A 41 34.66 9.32 5.74
N THR A 42 34.05 8.57 6.67
CA THR A 42 32.60 8.35 6.67
C THR A 42 32.09 8.08 8.08
N GLN A 43 30.80 8.36 8.31
CA GLN A 43 30.08 7.94 9.52
C GLN A 43 29.51 6.54 9.38
N THR A 44 29.66 5.89 8.22
CA THR A 44 29.07 4.58 7.97
C THR A 44 30.14 3.60 7.51
N VAL A 45 30.33 2.53 8.26
CA VAL A 45 31.33 1.50 7.98
C VAL A 45 30.66 0.14 7.96
N ALA A 46 31.10 -0.74 7.06
CA ALA A 46 30.66 -2.12 7.04
C ALA A 46 31.81 -3.04 7.46
N THR A 47 31.52 -4.09 8.21
CA THR A 47 32.47 -5.17 8.48
C THR A 47 31.95 -6.47 7.88
N LEU A 48 32.86 -7.36 7.53
CA LEU A 48 32.52 -8.74 7.16
C LEU A 48 32.57 -9.57 8.44
N GLU A 49 31.47 -10.23 8.80
CA GLU A 49 31.37 -11.07 10.01
C GLU A 49 31.84 -10.39 11.30
N TRP A 50 31.50 -9.11 11.46
CA TRP A 50 31.82 -8.34 12.66
C TRP A 50 33.34 -8.11 12.85
N ASP A 51 34.17 -8.34 11.82
CA ASP A 51 35.61 -8.10 11.89
C ASP A 51 35.96 -6.63 11.68
N TRP A 52 36.21 -5.94 12.79
CA TRP A 52 36.59 -4.53 12.80
C TRP A 52 38.04 -4.25 12.40
N SER A 53 38.88 -5.28 12.28
CA SER A 53 40.25 -5.12 11.76
C SER A 53 40.27 -4.87 10.24
N ALA A 54 39.16 -5.14 9.55
CA ALA A 54 39.04 -5.04 8.10
C ALA A 54 37.80 -4.22 7.63
N PRO A 55 37.69 -2.94 8.03
CA PRO A 55 36.51 -2.14 7.72
C PRO A 55 36.37 -1.86 6.21
N MET A 56 35.14 -1.82 5.73
CA MET A 56 34.76 -1.54 4.35
C MET A 56 33.99 -0.24 4.22
N CYS A 57 34.28 0.53 3.16
CA CYS A 57 33.54 1.74 2.85
C CYS A 57 32.15 1.44 2.30
N GLU A 58 31.26 2.42 2.39
CA GLU A 58 29.86 2.31 1.95
C GLU A 58 29.71 1.95 0.46
N GLY A 59 30.62 2.44 -0.40
CA GLY A 59 30.62 2.09 -1.82
C GLY A 59 30.87 0.60 -2.08
N CYS A 60 31.93 0.04 -1.46
CA CYS A 60 32.26 -1.38 -1.55
C CYS A 60 31.15 -2.26 -0.96
N HIS A 61 30.54 -1.83 0.15
CA HIS A 61 29.41 -2.50 0.75
C HIS A 61 28.18 -2.49 -0.17
N ALA A 62 27.85 -1.35 -0.77
CA ALA A 62 26.71 -1.22 -1.68
C ALA A 62 26.84 -2.15 -2.88
N GLU A 63 28.05 -2.31 -3.43
CA GLU A 63 28.33 -3.28 -4.50
C GLU A 63 28.17 -4.74 -4.05
N LEU A 64 28.73 -5.12 -2.90
CA LEU A 64 28.54 -6.49 -2.37
C LEU A 64 27.08 -6.78 -2.01
N SER A 65 26.33 -5.76 -1.58
CA SER A 65 24.91 -5.93 -1.27
C SER A 65 24.04 -6.14 -2.51
N LYS A 66 24.57 -5.90 -3.72
CA LYS A 66 23.90 -6.21 -5.00
C LYS A 66 24.13 -7.65 -5.45
N THR A 67 25.10 -8.38 -4.88
CA THR A 67 25.32 -9.79 -5.20
C THR A 67 24.33 -10.70 -4.46
N PRO A 68 23.55 -11.59 -5.12
CA PRO A 68 22.34 -12.21 -4.54
C PRO A 68 22.57 -13.42 -3.62
N HIS A 69 23.81 -13.70 -3.19
CA HIS A 69 24.14 -14.93 -2.46
C HIS A 69 24.92 -14.62 -1.18
N ALA A 70 24.22 -14.39 -0.08
CA ALA A 70 24.83 -14.51 1.24
C ALA A 70 23.76 -14.91 2.27
N GLU A 71 23.90 -16.13 2.78
CA GLU A 71 23.02 -16.73 3.80
C GLU A 71 23.13 -15.99 5.16
N PRO A 72 22.06 -15.96 5.98
CA PRO A 72 22.07 -15.27 7.27
C PRO A 72 22.43 -16.19 8.46
N ILE A 73 23.27 -15.68 9.38
CA ILE A 73 23.50 -16.24 10.73
C ILE A 73 22.95 -15.25 11.79
N ARG A 74 22.47 -15.79 12.93
CA ARG A 74 21.76 -15.08 14.01
C ARG A 74 22.70 -14.23 14.91
N PRO A 75 22.20 -13.14 15.52
CA PRO A 75 23.00 -12.24 16.36
C PRO A 75 23.21 -12.76 17.80
N ILE A 76 24.41 -12.54 18.33
CA ILE A 76 24.76 -12.61 19.76
C ILE A 76 24.70 -11.19 20.32
N VAL A 77 24.02 -10.99 21.46
CA VAL A 77 23.85 -9.68 22.12
C VAL A 77 24.77 -9.60 23.34
N PRO A 78 25.68 -8.62 23.45
CA PRO A 78 26.40 -8.33 24.69
C PRO A 78 25.56 -7.45 25.64
N GLU A 79 25.74 -7.65 26.95
CA GLU A 79 25.03 -6.99 28.06
C GLU A 79 25.16 -5.45 28.12
N PRO A 80 24.21 -4.75 28.78
CA PRO A 80 24.14 -3.29 28.80
C PRO A 80 25.13 -2.64 29.79
N TRP A 81 25.89 -1.66 29.28
CA TRP A 81 26.83 -0.83 30.04
C TRP A 81 26.14 0.40 30.67
N LYS A 82 26.58 0.79 31.88
CA LYS A 82 26.10 1.95 32.65
C LYS A 82 26.84 3.23 32.21
N PRO A 83 26.15 4.38 32.04
CA PRO A 83 26.80 5.62 31.62
C PRO A 83 27.42 6.37 32.82
N SER A 84 28.65 6.87 32.65
CA SER A 84 29.21 7.94 33.48
C SER A 84 28.85 9.31 32.89
N VAL A 85 28.54 10.25 33.77
CA VAL A 85 28.20 11.64 33.47
C VAL A 85 29.48 12.46 33.39
N ALA A 86 29.62 13.34 32.41
CA ALA A 86 30.67 14.36 32.35
C ALA A 86 30.05 15.76 32.39
N GLU A 87 30.67 16.62 33.21
CA GLU A 87 30.28 17.98 33.57
C GLU A 87 30.45 19.02 32.44
N PRO A 88 29.78 20.20 32.54
CA PRO A 88 29.74 21.20 31.48
C PRO A 88 30.94 22.16 31.54
N ARG A 89 31.48 22.53 30.37
CA ARG A 89 32.52 23.58 30.24
C ARG A 89 31.90 24.92 29.82
N GLU A 90 32.40 25.98 30.48
CA GLU A 90 32.05 27.40 30.30
C GLU A 90 32.58 28.03 28.99
N PRO A 91 32.00 29.16 28.55
CA PRO A 91 32.39 29.84 27.31
C PRO A 91 33.50 30.87 27.53
N THR A 92 34.41 30.97 26.55
CA THR A 92 35.51 31.94 26.52
C THR A 92 35.07 33.25 25.82
N PRO A 93 35.50 34.45 26.29
CA PRO A 93 35.09 35.72 25.71
C PRO A 93 36.02 36.18 24.57
N ILE A 94 35.48 36.95 23.63
CA ILE A 94 36.23 37.60 22.56
C ILE A 94 36.07 39.13 22.70
N SER A 95 37.20 39.82 22.85
CA SER A 95 37.34 41.29 22.87
C SER A 95 38.32 41.72 21.77
N ALA A 96 37.89 42.59 20.85
CA ALA A 96 38.49 43.89 20.44
C ALA A 96 38.98 43.81 18.97
N LYS A 97 38.97 44.80 18.08
CA LYS A 97 38.64 46.24 18.01
C LYS A 97 38.32 46.56 16.51
N PRO A 98 37.76 47.72 16.13
CA PRO A 98 37.18 47.94 14.80
C PRO A 98 38.16 48.60 13.83
N GLU A 99 38.39 47.97 12.67
CA GLU A 99 38.98 48.63 11.50
C GLU A 99 37.93 48.87 10.41
N LYS A 100 37.92 50.13 9.95
CA LYS A 100 37.10 50.66 8.85
C LYS A 100 37.35 49.88 7.55
N ARG A 101 36.38 49.04 7.16
CA ARG A 101 36.19 48.55 5.79
C ARG A 101 34.69 48.58 5.48
N GLU A 102 34.20 49.76 5.15
CA GLU A 102 32.89 49.95 4.52
C GLU A 102 33.02 49.63 3.03
N GLY A 103 32.13 48.76 2.54
CA GLY A 103 31.97 48.52 1.11
C GLY A 103 31.27 47.22 0.75
N TRP A 104 31.66 46.06 1.30
CA TRP A 104 31.29 44.77 0.65
C TRP A 104 30.89 43.63 1.61
N ARG A 105 30.40 43.94 2.83
CA ARG A 105 29.86 42.92 3.76
C ARG A 105 28.43 42.41 3.44
N SER A 106 27.78 42.92 2.38
CA SER A 106 26.36 42.68 2.09
C SER A 106 26.07 41.67 0.98
N ALA A 107 27.08 41.13 0.27
CA ALA A 107 26.87 40.27 -0.91
C ALA A 107 26.00 39.01 -0.68
N PRO A 108 26.14 38.24 0.43
CA PRO A 108 25.27 37.09 0.70
C PRO A 108 23.83 37.50 1.02
N GLY A 109 23.63 38.65 1.66
CA GLY A 109 22.31 39.18 2.04
C GLY A 109 21.49 39.61 0.83
N ILE A 110 22.13 40.26 -0.15
CA ILE A 110 21.49 40.69 -1.39
C ILE A 110 21.03 39.48 -2.22
N LEU A 111 21.86 38.43 -2.32
CA LEU A 111 21.54 37.24 -3.10
C LEU A 111 20.52 36.31 -2.41
N ARG A 112 20.36 36.39 -1.08
CA ARG A 112 19.31 35.65 -0.35
C ARG A 112 17.90 36.03 -0.81
N GLY A 113 17.69 37.28 -1.21
CA GLY A 113 16.41 37.76 -1.74
C GLY A 113 16.26 37.65 -3.26
N ASN A 114 17.31 37.22 -3.99
CA ASN A 114 17.31 37.26 -5.45
C ASN A 114 17.82 35.96 -6.08
N PHE A 115 16.95 34.94 -6.11
CA PHE A 115 17.27 33.66 -6.75
C PHE A 115 17.54 33.77 -8.26
N THR A 116 17.09 34.83 -8.93
CA THR A 116 17.35 35.01 -10.36
C THR A 116 18.81 35.36 -10.63
N GLN A 117 19.44 36.19 -9.80
CA GLN A 117 20.89 36.43 -9.86
C GLN A 117 21.69 35.18 -9.49
N LEU A 118 21.25 34.46 -8.46
CA LEU A 118 21.88 33.18 -8.07
C LEU A 118 21.82 32.15 -9.22
N ALA A 119 20.72 32.11 -9.96
CA ALA A 119 20.55 31.24 -11.12
C ALA A 119 21.54 31.58 -12.25
N ILE A 120 21.86 32.86 -12.48
CA ILE A 120 22.88 33.26 -13.46
C ILE A 120 24.25 32.67 -13.07
N ILE A 121 24.66 32.84 -11.81
CA ILE A 121 25.92 32.29 -11.29
C ILE A 121 25.96 30.76 -11.43
N LEU A 122 24.83 30.08 -11.18
CA LEU A 122 24.71 28.63 -11.32
C LEU A 122 24.79 28.16 -12.78
N ARG A 123 24.23 28.92 -13.73
CA ARG A 123 24.36 28.66 -15.17
C ARG A 123 25.80 28.83 -15.63
N ASP A 124 26.46 29.91 -15.22
CA ASP A 124 27.88 30.16 -15.52
C ASP A 124 28.77 29.02 -14.99
N ARG A 125 28.51 28.57 -13.76
CA ARG A 125 29.19 27.39 -13.18
C ARG A 125 28.96 26.14 -14.01
N ALA A 126 27.71 25.87 -14.42
CA ALA A 126 27.36 24.69 -15.19
C ALA A 126 27.94 24.73 -16.63
N ALA A 127 28.14 25.92 -17.18
CA ALA A 127 28.83 26.16 -18.44
C ALA A 127 30.36 26.08 -18.35
N GLY A 128 30.92 25.89 -17.14
CA GLY A 128 32.37 25.83 -16.93
C GLY A 128 33.06 27.20 -16.87
N ALA A 129 32.31 28.30 -16.73
CA ALA A 129 32.89 29.62 -16.54
C ALA A 129 33.65 29.71 -15.21
N LYS A 130 34.76 30.45 -15.20
CA LYS A 130 35.54 30.71 -13.99
C LYS A 130 34.80 31.70 -13.09
N LEU A 131 34.14 31.18 -12.06
CA LEU A 131 33.48 32.00 -11.05
C LEU A 131 34.47 32.83 -10.23
N LYS A 132 34.10 34.07 -9.92
CA LYS A 132 34.83 34.94 -8.99
C LYS A 132 34.93 34.28 -7.60
N PRO A 133 36.00 34.54 -6.82
CA PRO A 133 36.13 33.96 -5.47
C PRO A 133 34.93 34.24 -4.57
N GLU A 134 34.31 35.42 -4.70
CA GLU A 134 33.13 35.85 -3.95
C GLU A 134 31.88 35.05 -4.32
N GLU A 135 31.67 34.79 -5.61
CA GLU A 135 30.56 33.95 -6.11
C GLU A 135 30.72 32.51 -5.59
N ARG A 136 31.95 31.96 -5.64
CA ARG A 136 32.24 30.64 -5.07
C ARG A 136 31.96 30.56 -3.58
N ARG A 137 32.34 31.60 -2.82
CA ARG A 137 32.04 31.69 -1.39
C ARG A 137 30.54 31.77 -1.15
N THR A 138 29.82 32.57 -1.94
CA THR A 138 28.37 32.73 -1.82
C THR A 138 27.63 31.42 -2.13
N LEU A 139 28.01 30.71 -3.19
CA LEU A 139 27.43 29.40 -3.50
C LEU A 139 27.62 28.39 -2.35
N ARG A 140 28.80 28.37 -1.71
CA ARG A 140 29.06 27.50 -0.55
C ARG A 140 28.19 27.86 0.66
N VAL A 141 27.98 29.14 0.93
CA VAL A 141 27.15 29.59 2.05
C VAL A 141 25.67 29.27 1.81
N LEU A 142 25.20 29.43 0.57
CA LEU A 142 23.79 29.23 0.22
C LEU A 142 23.44 27.78 -0.13
N GLU A 143 24.41 26.88 -0.31
CA GLU A 143 24.19 25.49 -0.73
C GLU A 143 23.16 24.74 0.15
N ASP A 144 23.12 25.09 1.43
CA ASP A 144 22.18 24.50 2.40
C ASP A 144 20.87 25.28 2.59
N GLU A 145 20.75 26.46 2.00
CA GLU A 145 19.58 27.32 2.11
C GLU A 145 18.50 26.92 1.08
N PRO A 146 17.20 27.10 1.38
CA PRO A 146 16.11 26.75 0.46
C PRO A 146 16.18 27.48 -0.90
N ILE A 147 16.78 28.66 -0.92
CA ILE A 147 16.91 29.51 -2.11
C ILE A 147 17.78 28.87 -3.21
N PHE A 148 18.72 27.99 -2.84
CA PHE A 148 19.65 27.36 -3.77
C PHE A 148 18.97 26.36 -4.72
N PRO A 149 18.20 25.36 -4.25
CA PRO A 149 17.39 24.51 -5.13
C PRO A 149 16.33 25.29 -5.93
N VAL A 150 15.82 26.40 -5.42
CA VAL A 150 14.91 27.31 -6.15
C VAL A 150 15.62 27.96 -7.34
N ALA A 151 16.82 28.53 -7.12
CA ALA A 151 17.65 29.11 -8.17
C ALA A 151 18.07 28.07 -9.22
N LEU A 152 18.42 26.85 -8.80
CA LEU A 152 18.71 25.73 -9.70
C LEU A 152 17.50 25.37 -10.57
N ARG A 153 16.28 25.34 -10.01
CA ARG A 153 15.05 25.07 -10.77
C ARG A 153 14.77 26.16 -11.81
N TYR A 154 14.96 27.42 -11.44
CA TYR A 154 14.84 28.53 -12.38
C TYR A 154 15.86 28.43 -13.52
N ALA A 155 17.14 28.20 -13.19
CA ALA A 155 18.23 28.02 -14.16
C ALA A 155 17.96 26.86 -15.14
N GLU A 156 17.59 25.68 -14.62
CA GLU A 156 17.29 24.47 -15.40
C GLU A 156 16.24 24.73 -16.47
N LEU A 157 15.10 25.30 -16.08
CA LEU A 157 13.96 25.53 -16.98
C LEU A 157 14.18 26.71 -17.92
N LEU A 158 14.96 27.71 -17.51
CA LEU A 158 15.35 28.80 -18.38
C LEU A 158 16.27 28.30 -19.51
N ASP A 159 17.24 27.44 -19.20
CA ASP A 159 18.09 26.79 -20.20
C ASP A 159 17.31 25.84 -21.11
N GLU A 160 16.33 25.11 -20.58
CA GLU A 160 15.41 24.30 -21.40
C GLU A 160 14.66 25.19 -22.41
N GLY A 161 14.12 26.33 -21.95
CA GLY A 161 13.46 27.31 -22.80
C GLY A 161 14.38 27.92 -23.86
N GLU A 162 15.61 28.26 -23.50
CA GLU A 162 16.62 28.76 -24.44
C GLU A 162 17.01 27.70 -25.47
N ALA A 163 17.10 26.42 -25.08
CA ALA A 163 17.30 25.31 -26.01
C ALA A 163 16.12 25.16 -26.99
N MET A 164 14.88 25.35 -26.54
CA MET A 164 13.70 25.37 -27.44
C MET A 164 13.80 26.51 -28.45
N VAL A 165 14.16 27.72 -28.00
CA VAL A 165 14.34 28.89 -28.87
C VAL A 165 15.49 28.69 -29.86
N ALA A 166 16.60 28.09 -29.42
CA ALA A 166 17.77 27.83 -30.25
C ALA A 166 17.45 26.89 -31.42
N ARG A 167 16.66 25.83 -31.18
CA ARG A 167 16.17 24.92 -32.23
C ARG A 167 15.43 25.65 -33.35
N HIS A 168 14.59 26.62 -33.01
CA HIS A 168 13.82 27.38 -34.00
C HIS A 168 14.62 28.50 -34.68
N SER A 169 15.76 28.89 -34.10
CA SER A 169 16.66 29.94 -34.59
C SER A 169 17.89 29.40 -35.32
N GLY A 170 18.05 28.08 -35.44
CA GLY A 170 19.23 27.44 -36.04
C GLY A 170 20.52 27.57 -35.20
N ARG A 171 20.40 27.92 -33.91
CA ARG A 171 21.55 28.05 -33.00
C ARG A 171 21.77 26.73 -32.24
N GLY A 172 23.01 26.44 -31.86
CA GLY A 172 23.33 25.30 -31.00
C GLY A 172 22.66 25.41 -29.63
N ALA A 173 22.08 24.32 -29.13
CA ALA A 173 21.45 24.30 -27.82
C ALA A 173 22.49 24.18 -26.69
N PRO A 174 22.32 24.89 -25.55
CA PRO A 174 23.20 24.73 -24.39
C PRO A 174 23.16 23.29 -23.85
N LYS A 175 24.33 22.69 -23.60
CA LYS A 175 24.45 21.32 -23.06
C LYS A 175 24.53 21.26 -21.52
N ILE A 176 23.96 22.24 -20.82
CA ILE A 176 24.10 22.39 -19.36
C ILE A 176 22.88 21.94 -18.53
N VAL A 177 21.70 21.76 -19.16
CA VAL A 177 20.44 21.39 -18.49
C VAL A 177 20.58 20.12 -17.62
N ARG A 178 21.29 19.10 -18.11
CA ARG A 178 21.48 17.83 -17.38
C ARG A 178 22.26 18.04 -16.08
N ALA A 179 23.29 18.88 -16.10
CA ALA A 179 24.11 19.18 -14.91
C ALA A 179 23.31 19.96 -13.87
N LEU A 180 22.54 20.97 -14.29
CA LEU A 180 21.65 21.73 -13.41
C LEU A 180 20.56 20.85 -12.79
N THR A 181 19.96 19.97 -13.60
CA THR A 181 18.93 19.01 -13.12
C THR A 181 19.48 18.10 -12.03
N GLN A 182 20.69 17.55 -12.21
CA GLN A 182 21.33 16.68 -11.23
C GLN A 182 21.64 17.43 -9.93
N GLN A 183 22.20 18.64 -10.02
CA GLN A 183 22.45 19.49 -8.85
C GLN A 183 21.16 19.82 -8.12
N ARG A 184 20.08 20.16 -8.84
CA ARG A 184 18.77 20.45 -8.24
C ARG A 184 18.23 19.24 -7.48
N ILE A 185 18.25 18.06 -8.09
CA ILE A 185 17.77 16.82 -7.44
C ILE A 185 18.54 16.55 -6.14
N ALA A 186 19.87 16.73 -6.16
CA ALA A 186 20.69 16.56 -4.97
C ALA A 186 20.35 17.59 -3.87
N ALA A 187 20.23 18.88 -4.24
CA ALA A 187 19.90 19.96 -3.32
C ALA A 187 18.51 19.78 -2.68
N VAL A 188 17.48 19.45 -3.48
CA VAL A 188 16.12 19.17 -2.99
C VAL A 188 16.14 17.98 -2.03
N ARG A 189 16.85 16.89 -2.38
CA ARG A 189 16.97 15.71 -1.51
C ARG A 189 17.65 16.05 -0.18
N SER A 190 18.68 16.89 -0.21
CA SER A 190 19.38 17.36 1.00
C SER A 190 18.43 18.14 1.91
N PHE A 191 17.68 19.09 1.36
CA PHE A 191 16.66 19.84 2.09
C PHE A 191 15.59 18.91 2.71
N GLU A 192 15.04 17.97 1.94
CA GLU A 192 14.05 16.99 2.41
C GLU A 192 14.56 16.13 3.57
N ASN A 193 15.83 15.70 3.50
CA ASN A 193 16.46 14.94 4.57
C ASN A 193 16.55 15.77 5.86
N ARG A 194 16.99 17.03 5.76
CA ARG A 194 17.05 17.95 6.91
C ARG A 194 15.67 18.23 7.48
N TYR A 195 14.69 18.50 6.63
CA TYR A 195 13.30 18.72 7.05
C TYR A 195 12.77 17.51 7.84
N ARG A 196 12.92 16.29 7.30
CA ARG A 196 12.51 15.05 7.99
C ARG A 196 13.23 14.86 9.32
N GLN A 197 14.54 15.14 9.39
CA GLN A 197 15.30 15.09 10.64
C GLN A 197 14.79 16.09 11.68
N ARG A 198 14.48 17.33 11.28
CA ARG A 198 13.91 18.35 12.16
C ARG A 198 12.51 17.96 12.64
N VAL A 199 11.63 17.47 11.76
CA VAL A 199 10.31 16.95 12.16
C VAL A 199 10.44 15.80 13.16
N ALA A 200 11.35 14.84 12.91
CA ALA A 200 11.59 13.73 13.82
C ALA A 200 12.21 14.18 15.16
N HIS A 201 13.03 15.23 15.17
CA HIS A 201 13.55 15.82 16.39
C HIS A 201 12.43 16.49 17.20
N VAL A 202 11.66 17.39 16.56
CA VAL A 202 10.53 18.08 17.20
C VAL A 202 9.52 17.09 17.75
N ARG A 203 9.11 16.07 16.98
CA ARG A 203 8.16 15.05 17.48
C ARG A 203 8.69 14.27 18.70
N ARG A 204 10.01 14.05 18.79
CA ARG A 204 10.63 13.36 19.93
C ARG A 204 10.70 14.24 21.18
N THR A 205 10.90 15.55 21.02
CA THR A 205 10.98 16.49 22.15
C THR A 205 9.62 17.00 22.61
N SER A 206 8.58 16.89 21.77
CA SER A 206 7.29 17.56 21.93
C SER A 206 6.18 16.68 22.54
N SER A 207 6.45 15.42 22.89
CA SER A 207 5.40 14.53 23.39
C SER A 207 5.18 14.72 24.88
N VAL A 208 4.21 15.58 25.26
CA VAL A 208 3.50 15.40 26.52
C VAL A 208 2.32 14.49 26.20
N PRO A 209 2.39 13.22 26.58
CA PRO A 209 1.37 12.25 26.23
C PRO A 209 0.06 12.53 26.95
N ASP A 210 -1.06 12.33 26.24
CA ASP A 210 -2.40 12.50 26.81
C ASP A 210 -2.60 11.60 28.02
N ARG A 211 -3.36 12.09 29.01
CA ARG A 211 -3.73 11.28 30.17
C ARG A 211 -4.50 10.05 29.71
N LEU A 212 -4.10 8.87 30.20
CA LEU A 212 -4.72 7.59 29.85
C LEU A 212 -6.26 7.61 30.01
N SER A 213 -6.76 8.25 31.07
CA SER A 213 -8.19 8.41 31.30
C SER A 213 -8.91 9.15 30.17
N THR A 214 -8.33 10.23 29.67
CA THR A 214 -8.88 11.03 28.56
C THR A 214 -8.92 10.21 27.28
N LEU A 215 -7.87 9.43 27.00
CA LEU A 215 -7.82 8.55 25.83
C LEU A 215 -8.89 7.45 25.90
N ILE A 216 -9.08 6.84 27.07
CA ILE A 216 -10.11 5.83 27.29
C ILE A 216 -11.51 6.43 27.11
N VAL A 217 -11.79 7.60 27.69
CA VAL A 217 -13.09 8.26 27.56
C VAL A 217 -13.37 8.61 26.10
N ARG A 218 -12.40 9.16 25.37
CA ARG A 218 -12.54 9.46 23.95
C ARG A 218 -12.88 8.21 23.13
N GLU A 219 -12.22 7.09 23.44
CA GLU A 219 -12.44 5.80 22.76
C GLU A 219 -13.83 5.21 23.04
N ILE A 220 -14.36 5.36 24.26
CA ILE A 220 -15.65 4.78 24.67
C ILE A 220 -16.83 5.69 24.31
N ALA A 221 -16.72 6.97 24.62
CA ALA A 221 -17.82 7.93 24.54
C ALA A 221 -17.90 8.67 23.19
N ARG A 222 -16.88 8.54 22.31
CA ARG A 222 -16.77 9.10 20.94
C ARG A 222 -17.61 10.37 20.74
N GLU A 223 -18.82 10.26 20.17
CA GLU A 223 -19.73 11.39 19.88
C GLU A 223 -20.03 12.29 21.09
N LYS A 224 -20.23 11.73 22.29
CA LYS A 224 -20.47 12.50 23.52
C LYS A 224 -19.21 13.27 23.93
N TYR A 225 -18.04 12.66 23.79
CA TYR A 225 -16.76 13.34 24.03
C TYR A 225 -16.52 14.45 23.01
N ASP A 226 -16.79 14.22 21.73
CA ASP A 226 -16.60 15.24 20.69
C ASP A 226 -17.55 16.44 20.89
N ARG A 227 -18.79 16.20 21.31
CA ARG A 227 -19.73 17.27 21.71
C ARG A 227 -19.25 18.03 22.93
N ALA A 228 -18.77 17.33 23.96
CA ALA A 228 -18.21 17.95 25.16
C ALA A 228 -16.99 18.81 24.82
N LEU A 229 -16.08 18.30 24.00
CA LEU A 229 -14.90 19.02 23.54
C LEU A 229 -15.29 20.27 22.74
N ALA A 230 -16.22 20.16 21.80
CA ALA A 230 -16.71 21.30 21.04
C ALA A 230 -17.34 22.36 21.96
N SER A 231 -18.06 21.94 23.00
CA SER A 231 -18.63 22.85 24.00
C SER A 231 -17.56 23.60 24.78
N VAL A 232 -16.53 22.90 25.29
CA VAL A 232 -15.41 23.52 26.02
C VAL A 232 -14.65 24.50 25.13
N LEU A 233 -14.39 24.14 23.87
CA LEU A 233 -13.73 25.04 22.91
C LEU A 233 -14.57 26.29 22.67
N ARG A 234 -15.89 26.17 22.43
CA ARG A 234 -16.80 27.31 22.25
C ARG A 234 -16.84 28.21 23.49
N GLN A 235 -16.92 27.65 24.70
CA GLN A 235 -16.93 28.41 25.96
C GLN A 235 -15.64 29.23 26.14
N ARG A 236 -14.52 28.77 25.59
CA ARG A 236 -13.23 29.48 25.60
C ARG A 236 -13.01 30.40 24.40
N GLY A 237 -14.01 30.56 23.51
CA GLY A 237 -13.87 31.33 22.27
C GLY A 237 -12.87 30.73 21.28
N LEU A 238 -12.60 29.43 21.38
CA LEU A 238 -11.64 28.73 20.54
C LEU A 238 -12.32 28.03 19.37
N ARG A 239 -11.61 27.94 18.25
CA ARG A 239 -12.05 27.17 17.08
C ARG A 239 -11.97 25.65 17.35
N PRO A 240 -12.76 24.81 16.66
CA PRO A 240 -12.74 23.35 16.84
C PRO A 240 -11.36 22.71 16.62
N ASP A 241 -10.54 23.31 15.77
CA ASP A 241 -9.19 22.88 15.40
C ASP A 241 -8.07 23.46 16.29
N ALA A 242 -8.39 24.32 17.26
CA ALA A 242 -7.40 25.10 18.04
C ALA A 242 -6.41 24.24 18.83
N ILE A 243 -6.79 23.04 19.26
CA ILE A 243 -5.96 22.14 20.07
C ILE A 243 -5.36 20.96 19.29
N SER A 244 -5.64 20.89 17.99
CA SER A 244 -5.11 19.85 17.11
C SER A 244 -3.96 20.42 16.27
N VAL A 245 -3.04 19.56 15.80
CA VAL A 245 -2.05 19.97 14.81
C VAL A 245 -2.82 20.26 13.50
N PRO A 246 -2.83 21.51 13.01
CA PRO A 246 -3.56 21.84 11.80
C PRO A 246 -2.91 21.18 10.58
N ALA A 247 -3.73 20.64 9.68
CA ALA A 247 -3.26 20.19 8.36
C ALA A 247 -3.36 21.31 7.31
N VAL A 248 -4.21 22.31 7.55
CA VAL A 248 -4.52 23.45 6.70
C VAL A 248 -4.65 24.71 7.55
N ARG A 249 -4.51 25.88 6.92
CA ARG A 249 -4.53 27.20 7.57
C ARG A 249 -3.48 27.34 8.65
N LEU A 250 -2.31 26.76 8.41
CA LEU A 250 -1.16 26.71 9.32
C LEU A 250 -0.77 28.08 9.84
N TRP A 251 -0.76 29.11 8.98
CA TRP A 251 -0.40 30.46 9.39
C TRP A 251 -1.42 31.04 10.37
N SER A 252 -2.71 30.94 10.05
CA SER A 252 -3.78 31.45 10.93
C SER A 252 -3.81 30.74 12.28
N TRP A 253 -3.46 29.45 12.29
CA TRP A 253 -3.35 28.69 13.52
C TRP A 253 -2.13 29.14 14.33
N LEU A 254 -0.99 29.37 13.68
CA LEU A 254 0.24 29.80 14.36
C LEU A 254 0.05 31.17 15.02
N THR A 255 -0.56 32.13 14.33
CA THR A 255 -0.83 33.46 14.89
C THR A 255 -1.85 33.44 16.03
N ALA A 256 -2.87 32.57 15.94
CA ALA A 256 -3.80 32.36 17.04
C ALA A 256 -3.12 31.67 18.24
N ALA A 257 -2.23 30.70 18.00
CA ALA A 257 -1.56 29.93 19.04
C ALA A 257 -0.48 30.72 19.80
N THR A 258 0.10 31.76 19.20
CA THR A 258 1.04 32.66 19.89
C THR A 258 0.34 33.66 20.81
N GLY A 259 -1.00 33.73 20.77
CA GLY A 259 -1.79 34.64 21.61
C GLY A 259 -1.68 36.10 21.21
N ASP A 260 -1.16 36.39 20.01
CA ASP A 260 -1.13 37.74 19.47
C ASP A 260 -2.57 38.18 19.16
N ARG A 261 -3.15 39.01 20.02
CA ARG A 261 -4.53 39.51 19.88
C ARG A 261 -4.72 40.39 18.64
N THR A 262 -3.64 40.81 17.99
CA THR A 262 -3.72 41.53 16.71
C THR A 262 -3.94 40.60 15.51
N SER A 263 -4.03 39.28 15.71
CA SER A 263 -4.16 38.24 14.67
C SER A 263 -5.44 38.26 13.80
N GLY A 264 -6.18 39.37 13.79
CA GLY A 264 -7.27 39.61 12.85
C GLY A 264 -6.77 39.89 11.42
N ASP A 265 -7.69 39.79 10.46
CA ASP A 265 -7.50 40.17 9.05
C ASP A 265 -6.83 41.55 8.89
N GLU A 266 -7.03 42.45 9.86
CA GLU A 266 -6.51 43.81 9.87
C GLU A 266 -5.00 43.92 10.06
N ALA A 267 -4.34 42.96 10.73
CA ALA A 267 -2.88 42.96 10.88
C ALA A 267 -2.14 42.52 9.62
N LEU A 268 -2.83 41.92 8.65
CA LEU A 268 -2.22 41.56 7.37
C LEU A 268 -1.96 42.81 6.52
N PRO A 269 -0.78 42.92 5.87
CA PRO A 269 -0.52 43.98 4.90
C PRO A 269 -1.64 44.04 3.83
N PRO A 270 -2.04 45.24 3.36
CA PRO A 270 -3.17 45.38 2.44
C PRO A 270 -3.06 44.50 1.18
N ALA A 271 -1.85 44.36 0.62
CA ALA A 271 -1.60 43.51 -0.55
C ALA A 271 -1.83 42.01 -0.27
N VAL A 272 -1.40 41.52 0.91
CA VAL A 272 -1.60 40.14 1.36
C VAL A 272 -3.09 39.87 1.57
N ARG A 273 -3.79 40.80 2.24
CA ARG A 273 -5.23 40.72 2.50
C ARG A 273 -6.03 40.67 1.19
N ARG A 274 -5.66 41.50 0.22
CA ARG A 274 -6.24 41.49 -1.14
C ARG A 274 -6.09 40.11 -1.79
N LEU A 275 -4.90 39.52 -1.79
CA LEU A 275 -4.62 38.20 -2.38
C LEU A 275 -5.41 37.07 -1.68
N LEU A 276 -5.55 37.11 -0.37
CA LEU A 276 -6.31 36.10 0.39
C LEU A 276 -7.82 36.19 0.17
N ARG A 277 -8.35 37.38 -0.17
CA ARG A 277 -9.78 37.60 -0.44
C ARG A 277 -10.21 37.32 -1.88
N MET A 278 -9.26 37.21 -2.82
CA MET A 278 -9.57 36.82 -4.20
C MET A 278 -10.26 35.46 -4.23
N HIS A 279 -11.18 35.23 -5.18
CA HIS A 279 -11.60 33.88 -5.51
C HIS A 279 -10.47 33.12 -6.21
N ASP A 280 -10.55 31.78 -6.26
CA ASP A 280 -9.42 30.93 -6.70
C ASP A 280 -8.94 31.27 -8.12
N THR A 281 -9.85 31.50 -9.07
CA THR A 281 -9.48 31.90 -10.44
C THR A 281 -8.73 33.23 -10.48
N ALA A 282 -9.16 34.25 -9.74
CA ALA A 282 -8.48 35.55 -9.70
C ALA A 282 -7.11 35.45 -9.02
N PHE A 283 -7.01 34.65 -7.95
CA PHE A 283 -5.74 34.40 -7.27
C PHE A 283 -4.75 33.70 -8.22
N MET A 284 -5.19 32.68 -8.96
CA MET A 284 -4.35 32.01 -9.96
C MET A 284 -3.88 32.96 -11.06
N GLN A 285 -4.76 33.84 -11.57
CA GLN A 285 -4.37 34.85 -12.55
C GLN A 285 -3.35 35.83 -11.97
N ALA A 286 -3.48 36.22 -10.69
CA ALA A 286 -2.51 37.05 -10.01
C ALA A 286 -1.14 36.35 -9.87
N VAL A 287 -1.11 35.06 -9.53
CA VAL A 287 0.13 34.26 -9.51
C VAL A 287 0.77 34.15 -10.90
N ILE A 288 -0.04 33.94 -11.94
CA ILE A 288 0.45 33.89 -13.33
C ILE A 288 1.01 35.25 -13.77
N ALA A 289 0.38 36.35 -13.36
CA ALA A 289 0.87 37.70 -13.62
C ALA A 289 2.20 37.96 -12.88
N ASP A 290 2.31 37.56 -11.62
CA ASP A 290 3.54 37.63 -10.81
C ASP A 290 4.69 36.85 -11.46
N ALA A 291 4.40 35.67 -12.01
CA ALA A 291 5.40 34.88 -12.72
C ALA A 291 5.90 35.52 -14.04
N LYS A 292 5.15 36.45 -14.62
CA LYS A 292 5.51 37.13 -15.87
C LYS A 292 6.36 38.39 -15.64
N VAL A 293 6.33 38.98 -14.44
CA VAL A 293 7.10 40.18 -14.13
C VAL A 293 8.53 39.84 -13.72
N THR A 294 9.45 40.80 -13.88
CA THR A 294 10.87 40.63 -13.53
C THR A 294 11.11 40.72 -12.03
N GLN A 295 10.33 41.55 -11.34
CA GLN A 295 10.37 41.74 -9.89
C GLN A 295 9.07 41.19 -9.29
N PRO A 296 9.12 40.05 -8.59
CA PRO A 296 7.93 39.48 -7.97
C PRO A 296 7.41 40.36 -6.84
N ASP A 297 6.09 40.35 -6.62
CA ASP A 297 5.46 41.04 -5.50
C ASP A 297 5.78 40.30 -4.18
N ALA A 298 6.33 41.03 -3.22
CA ALA A 298 6.69 40.51 -1.89
C ALA A 298 5.48 39.96 -1.12
N ALA A 299 4.26 40.40 -1.46
CA ALA A 299 3.02 39.88 -0.86
C ALA A 299 2.84 38.37 -1.06
N PHE A 300 3.39 37.80 -2.15
CA PHE A 300 3.33 36.36 -2.40
C PHE A 300 4.28 35.53 -1.55
N GLU A 301 5.27 36.17 -0.91
CA GLU A 301 6.21 35.50 0.00
C GLU A 301 5.68 35.43 1.43
N HIS A 302 4.58 36.15 1.71
CA HIS A 302 3.92 36.11 3.00
C HIS A 302 3.42 34.67 3.30
N PRO A 303 3.68 34.10 4.48
CA PRO A 303 3.36 32.69 4.78
C PRO A 303 1.89 32.30 4.55
N ALA A 304 0.94 33.22 4.83
CA ALA A 304 -0.48 33.00 4.54
C ALA A 304 -0.79 32.83 3.04
N VAL A 305 -0.12 33.61 2.19
CA VAL A 305 -0.31 33.53 0.72
C VAL A 305 0.45 32.35 0.15
N VAL A 306 1.64 32.05 0.68
CA VAL A 306 2.41 30.84 0.35
C VAL A 306 1.58 29.58 0.56
N GLU A 307 0.86 29.48 1.68
CA GLU A 307 0.00 28.32 1.97
C GLU A 307 -1.10 28.16 0.92
N ARG A 308 -1.75 29.27 0.53
CA ARG A 308 -2.75 29.27 -0.55
C ARG A 308 -2.13 28.94 -1.91
N TRP A 309 -0.96 29.51 -2.22
CA TRP A 309 -0.22 29.23 -3.44
C TRP A 309 0.09 27.75 -3.52
N ALA A 310 0.69 27.14 -2.48
CA ALA A 310 1.07 25.73 -2.45
C ALA A 310 -0.07 24.78 -2.91
N ALA A 311 -1.31 25.08 -2.54
CA ALA A 311 -2.50 24.33 -2.95
C ALA A 311 -2.86 24.44 -4.44
N SER A 312 -2.40 25.48 -5.15
CA SER A 312 -2.66 25.79 -6.57
C SER A 312 -1.46 25.57 -7.51
N THR A 313 -0.31 25.13 -6.97
CA THR A 313 0.97 25.00 -7.72
C THR A 313 0.85 24.18 -9.01
N GLY A 314 0.14 23.04 -8.96
CA GLY A 314 -0.02 22.14 -10.10
C GLY A 314 -0.81 22.77 -11.26
N GLU A 315 -1.83 23.56 -10.96
CA GLU A 315 -2.66 24.21 -11.98
C GLU A 315 -1.90 25.37 -12.64
N VAL A 316 -1.25 26.22 -11.85
CA VAL A 316 -0.40 27.32 -12.35
C VAL A 316 0.70 26.79 -13.26
N GLU A 317 1.41 25.72 -12.84
CA GLU A 317 2.48 25.12 -13.62
C GLU A 317 1.95 24.52 -14.94
N SER A 318 0.80 23.84 -14.89
CA SER A 318 0.15 23.26 -16.07
C SER A 318 -0.25 24.31 -17.10
N GLN A 319 -0.86 25.42 -16.67
CA GLN A 319 -1.29 26.50 -17.57
C GLN A 319 -0.09 27.17 -18.25
N LEU A 320 0.97 27.48 -17.50
CA LEU A 320 2.18 28.11 -18.04
C LEU A 320 2.99 27.17 -18.94
N ARG A 321 3.08 25.88 -18.58
CA ARG A 321 3.66 24.85 -19.45
C ARG A 321 2.90 24.74 -20.77
N SER A 322 1.58 24.69 -20.70
CA SER A 322 0.71 24.64 -21.88
C SER A 322 0.88 25.88 -22.75
N ALA A 323 1.03 27.07 -22.17
CA ALA A 323 1.30 28.30 -22.90
C ALA A 323 2.65 28.25 -23.64
N ARG A 324 3.72 27.79 -22.97
CA ARG A 324 5.04 27.57 -23.58
C ARG A 324 4.98 26.58 -24.74
N ASP A 325 4.33 25.44 -24.52
CA ASP A 325 4.26 24.36 -25.51
C ASP A 325 3.37 24.74 -26.71
N ARG A 326 2.34 25.58 -26.53
CA ARG A 326 1.58 26.18 -27.63
C ARG A 326 2.46 27.07 -28.51
N CYS A 327 3.29 27.93 -27.93
CA CYS A 327 4.24 28.75 -28.70
C CYS A 327 5.25 27.88 -29.47
N ASP A 328 5.77 26.82 -28.85
CA ASP A 328 6.67 25.86 -29.52
C ASP A 328 6.00 25.16 -30.71
N ARG A 329 4.74 24.72 -30.55
CA ARG A 329 3.97 24.11 -31.64
C ARG A 329 3.69 25.11 -32.76
N ALA A 330 3.35 26.36 -32.45
CA ALA A 330 3.13 27.40 -33.46
C ALA A 330 4.37 27.62 -34.33
N LEU A 331 5.57 27.60 -33.74
CA LEU A 331 6.84 27.78 -34.45
C LEU A 331 7.23 26.61 -35.39
N ARG A 332 6.61 25.43 -35.21
CA ARG A 332 6.74 24.28 -36.13
C ARG A 332 5.90 24.45 -37.39
N GLY A 333 4.91 25.35 -37.38
CA GLY A 333 4.09 25.67 -38.55
C GLY A 333 4.80 26.56 -39.56
N LYS A 334 4.19 26.73 -40.75
CA LYS A 334 4.63 27.70 -41.76
C LYS A 334 4.30 29.12 -41.28
N LEU A 335 5.33 29.93 -41.01
CA LEU A 335 5.20 31.33 -40.58
C LEU A 335 6.08 32.21 -41.46
N SER A 336 5.62 33.43 -41.75
CA SER A 336 6.48 34.45 -42.37
C SER A 336 7.66 34.81 -41.45
N LYS A 337 8.74 35.39 -42.01
CA LYS A 337 9.93 35.79 -41.24
C LYS A 337 9.60 36.71 -40.06
N GLY A 338 8.70 37.68 -40.26
CA GLY A 338 8.24 38.60 -39.21
C GLY A 338 7.41 37.90 -38.12
N GLN A 339 6.45 37.04 -38.50
CA GLN A 339 5.66 36.25 -37.55
C GLN A 339 6.54 35.29 -36.75
N ARG A 340 7.53 34.65 -37.39
CA ARG A 340 8.47 33.75 -36.71
C ARG A 340 9.29 34.47 -35.64
N ALA A 341 9.79 35.67 -35.93
CA ALA A 341 10.51 36.47 -34.93
C ALA A 341 9.62 36.85 -33.73
N LYS A 342 8.37 37.23 -33.99
CA LYS A 342 7.37 37.52 -32.95
C LYS A 342 7.05 36.29 -32.09
N GLU A 343 6.85 35.13 -32.71
CA GLU A 343 6.58 33.87 -32.01
C GLU A 343 7.81 33.37 -31.21
N ILE A 344 9.03 33.58 -31.69
CA ILE A 344 10.26 33.33 -30.91
C ILE A 344 10.28 34.22 -29.65
N GLY A 345 9.90 35.49 -29.78
CA GLY A 345 9.75 36.40 -28.64
C GLY A 345 8.72 35.90 -27.63
N ARG A 346 7.55 35.43 -28.11
CA ARG A 346 6.49 34.83 -27.28
C ARG A 346 6.93 33.55 -26.58
N LEU A 347 7.64 32.66 -27.29
CA LEU A 347 8.20 31.44 -26.70
C LEU A 347 9.19 31.77 -25.59
N ARG A 348 10.09 32.75 -25.80
CA ARG A 348 11.05 33.18 -24.77
C ARG A 348 10.35 33.73 -23.53
N ALA A 349 9.33 34.58 -23.71
CA ALA A 349 8.53 35.13 -22.61
C ALA A 349 7.77 34.03 -21.85
N ALA A 350 7.12 33.11 -22.58
CA ALA A 350 6.37 32.00 -22.00
C ALA A 350 7.29 31.02 -21.24
N ALA A 351 8.47 30.70 -21.78
CA ALA A 351 9.44 29.85 -21.12
C ALA A 351 10.01 30.49 -19.84
N ARG A 352 10.29 31.81 -19.85
CA ARG A 352 10.70 32.55 -18.65
C ARG A 352 9.62 32.55 -17.58
N ALA A 353 8.36 32.81 -17.95
CA ALA A 353 7.23 32.78 -17.02
C ALA A 353 7.04 31.38 -16.40
N TYR A 354 7.15 30.33 -17.22
CA TYR A 354 7.11 28.95 -16.75
C TYR A 354 8.26 28.61 -15.77
N ALA A 355 9.48 29.04 -16.09
CA ALA A 355 10.64 28.86 -15.21
C ALA A 355 10.44 29.60 -13.88
N MET A 356 9.97 30.85 -13.92
CA MET A 356 9.70 31.68 -12.75
C MET A 356 8.64 31.05 -11.84
N ALA A 357 7.48 30.68 -12.40
CA ALA A 357 6.42 30.03 -11.64
C ALA A 357 6.87 28.71 -11.03
N SER A 358 7.61 27.88 -11.77
CA SER A 358 8.12 26.61 -11.26
C SER A 358 9.12 26.80 -10.11
N ALA A 359 9.96 27.84 -10.16
CA ALA A 359 10.87 28.18 -9.08
C ALA A 359 10.11 28.68 -7.84
N ARG A 360 9.11 29.56 -8.03
CA ARG A 360 8.28 30.07 -6.92
C ARG A 360 7.37 28.99 -6.32
N ASN A 361 6.88 28.04 -7.12
CA ASN A 361 6.19 26.85 -6.63
C ASN A 361 7.08 26.05 -5.65
N LEU A 362 8.35 25.82 -6.03
CA LEU A 362 9.31 25.13 -5.16
C LEU A 362 9.63 25.93 -3.89
N MET A 363 9.74 27.26 -4.03
CA MET A 363 9.93 28.16 -2.89
C MET A 363 8.74 28.11 -1.93
N ALA A 364 7.51 28.14 -2.45
CA ALA A 364 6.28 28.04 -1.68
C ALA A 364 6.18 26.69 -0.94
N ASP A 365 6.56 25.58 -1.58
CA ASP A 365 6.61 24.26 -0.94
C ASP A 365 7.61 24.23 0.24
N PHE A 366 8.82 24.80 0.07
CA PHE A 366 9.79 24.89 1.17
C PHE A 366 9.33 25.81 2.30
N ALA A 367 8.75 26.96 1.97
CA ALA A 367 8.20 27.87 2.96
C ALA A 367 7.02 27.22 3.72
N LEU A 368 6.16 26.44 3.05
CA LEU A 368 5.10 25.67 3.70
C LEU A 368 5.68 24.59 4.63
N LYS A 369 6.76 23.92 4.25
CA LYS A 369 7.46 22.96 5.12
C LYS A 369 8.06 23.63 6.35
N SER A 370 8.68 24.79 6.20
CA SER A 370 9.15 25.60 7.33
C SER A 370 8.00 25.98 8.26
N LEU A 371 6.88 26.46 7.71
CA LEU A 371 5.68 26.81 8.48
C LEU A 371 5.10 25.59 9.23
N ARG A 372 5.06 24.40 8.60
CA ARG A 372 4.66 23.15 9.29
C ARG A 372 5.58 22.82 10.46
N LEU A 373 6.88 23.07 10.30
CA LEU A 373 7.83 22.81 11.38
C LEU A 373 7.64 23.79 12.54
N GLU A 374 7.40 25.07 12.25
CA GLU A 374 7.05 26.08 13.26
C GLU A 374 5.77 25.72 14.00
N VAL A 375 4.73 25.29 13.28
CA VAL A 375 3.50 24.77 13.88
C VAL A 375 3.79 23.58 14.80
N LEU A 376 4.62 22.62 14.37
CA LEU A 376 4.99 21.48 15.20
C LEU A 376 5.81 21.89 16.44
N GLN A 377 6.70 22.88 16.30
CA GLN A 377 7.48 23.42 17.40
C GLN A 377 6.57 24.14 18.41
N GLN A 378 5.67 25.00 17.93
CA GLN A 378 4.70 25.72 18.76
C GLN A 378 3.74 24.75 19.44
N TYR A 379 3.21 23.77 18.70
CA TYR A 379 2.38 22.70 19.26
C TYR A 379 3.15 21.93 20.34
N GLY A 380 4.43 21.67 20.13
CA GLY A 380 5.29 20.96 21.05
C GLY A 380 5.76 21.71 22.28
N GLN A 381 5.57 23.03 22.34
CA GLN A 381 5.92 23.81 23.51
C GLN A 381 5.13 23.33 24.72
N GLU A 382 5.81 23.25 25.87
CA GLU A 382 5.22 22.77 27.11
C GLU A 382 3.97 23.58 27.49
N ARG A 383 4.01 24.91 27.35
CA ARG A 383 2.87 25.79 27.62
C ARG A 383 1.65 25.42 26.78
N PHE A 384 1.83 25.16 25.48
CA PHE A 384 0.75 24.77 24.59
C PHE A 384 0.22 23.38 24.94
N GLN A 385 1.11 22.42 25.23
CA GLN A 385 0.71 21.08 25.66
C GLN A 385 -0.09 21.10 26.97
N GLN A 386 0.33 21.88 27.96
CA GLN A 386 -0.40 22.06 29.22
C GLN A 386 -1.80 22.66 28.97
N PHE A 387 -1.88 23.70 28.12
CA PHE A 387 -3.17 24.28 27.71
C PHE A 387 -4.09 23.26 27.04
N ARG A 388 -3.56 22.48 26.10
CA ARG A 388 -4.27 21.40 25.42
C ARG A 388 -4.76 20.33 26.40
N ILE A 389 -3.90 19.89 27.32
CA ILE A 389 -4.25 18.89 28.34
C ILE A 389 -5.36 19.41 29.24
N ALA A 390 -5.34 20.70 29.61
CA ALA A 390 -6.40 21.32 30.42
C ALA A 390 -7.76 21.26 29.69
N ILE A 391 -7.80 21.60 28.39
CA ILE A 391 -9.03 21.53 27.59
C ILE A 391 -9.55 20.09 27.47
N LEU A 392 -8.67 19.13 27.18
CA LEU A 392 -9.06 17.73 27.06
C LEU A 392 -9.54 17.15 28.40
N LYS A 393 -8.92 17.57 29.52
CA LYS A 393 -9.37 17.23 30.86
C LYS A 393 -10.77 17.77 31.14
N GLU A 394 -11.01 19.04 30.83
CA GLU A 394 -12.32 19.69 31.02
C GLU A 394 -13.41 19.00 30.18
N ALA A 395 -13.12 18.63 28.94
CA ALA A 395 -14.03 17.84 28.09
C ALA A 395 -14.31 16.45 28.69
N THR A 396 -13.28 15.79 29.23
CA THR A 396 -13.42 14.50 29.94
C THR A 396 -14.34 14.65 31.16
N GLU A 397 -14.13 15.70 31.96
CA GLU A 397 -14.94 16.00 33.15
C GLU A 397 -16.40 16.29 32.80
N MET A 398 -16.66 16.97 31.68
CA MET A 398 -18.01 17.20 31.18
C MET A 398 -18.72 15.89 30.83
N VAL A 399 -18.03 14.94 30.17
CA VAL A 399 -18.58 13.58 29.92
C VAL A 399 -18.85 12.86 31.25
N TYR A 400 -17.94 12.94 32.22
CA TYR A 400 -18.13 12.31 33.52
C TYR A 400 -19.31 12.85 34.31
N ARG A 401 -19.65 14.15 34.19
CA ARG A 401 -20.86 14.70 34.81
C ARG A 401 -22.14 14.09 34.21
N THR A 402 -22.14 13.83 32.92
CA THR A 402 -23.28 13.18 32.24
C THR A 402 -23.30 11.66 32.44
N GLU A 403 -22.16 11.03 32.70
CA GLU A 403 -22.00 9.58 32.84
C GLU A 403 -21.12 9.21 34.05
N PRO A 404 -21.65 9.31 35.29
CA PRO A 404 -20.87 9.02 36.48
C PRO A 404 -20.39 7.56 36.55
N ALA A 405 -21.17 6.62 36.01
CA ALA A 405 -20.79 5.21 35.95
C ALA A 405 -19.54 4.97 35.07
N LEU A 406 -19.42 5.67 33.93
CA LEU A 406 -18.24 5.63 33.09
C LEU A 406 -17.02 6.19 33.85
N ALA A 407 -17.20 7.28 34.60
CA ALA A 407 -16.13 7.90 35.38
C ALA A 407 -15.50 6.93 36.39
N SER A 408 -16.34 6.26 37.19
CA SER A 408 -15.89 5.27 38.18
C SER A 408 -15.14 4.10 37.53
N GLU A 409 -15.66 3.58 36.41
CA GLU A 409 -15.04 2.45 35.73
C GLU A 409 -13.71 2.80 35.04
N VAL A 410 -13.62 3.97 34.41
CA VAL A 410 -12.37 4.45 33.82
C VAL A 410 -11.32 4.67 34.90
N ALA A 411 -11.68 5.26 36.04
CA ALA A 411 -10.77 5.46 37.16
C ALA A 411 -10.23 4.12 37.69
N ARG A 412 -11.12 3.14 37.90
CA ARG A 412 -10.78 1.78 38.36
C ARG A 412 -9.86 1.05 37.38
N ALA A 413 -10.25 0.97 36.11
CA ALA A 413 -9.48 0.28 35.08
C ALA A 413 -8.12 0.96 34.85
N SER A 414 -8.06 2.29 34.92
CA SER A 414 -6.79 3.02 34.82
C SER A 414 -5.87 2.77 36.01
N ALA A 415 -6.40 2.63 37.23
CA ALA A 415 -5.60 2.32 38.42
C ALA A 415 -5.09 0.86 38.41
N GLU A 416 -5.91 -0.08 37.96
CA GLU A 416 -5.52 -1.48 37.77
C GLU A 416 -4.45 -1.62 36.69
N HIS A 417 -4.63 -0.98 35.54
CA HIS A 417 -3.65 -0.98 34.46
C HIS A 417 -2.31 -0.38 34.90
N ARG A 418 -2.33 0.70 35.71
CA ARG A 418 -1.10 1.30 36.26
C ARG A 418 -0.30 0.34 37.13
N ARG A 419 -0.97 -0.57 37.85
CA ARG A 419 -0.32 -1.57 38.69
C ARG A 419 0.30 -2.72 37.90
N SER A 420 -0.22 -3.00 36.69
CA SER A 420 0.17 -4.18 35.90
C SER A 420 0.91 -3.88 34.60
N CYS A 421 0.86 -2.65 34.05
CA CYS A 421 1.52 -2.27 32.79
C CYS A 421 3.05 -2.14 33.05
N PRO A 422 3.90 -3.05 32.53
CA PRO A 422 5.36 -2.93 32.69
C PRO A 422 5.95 -1.74 31.91
N ARG A 423 5.15 -1.14 31.01
CA ARG A 423 5.51 0.04 30.21
C ARG A 423 5.07 1.35 30.85
N TRP A 424 4.39 1.31 32.00
CA TRP A 424 3.87 2.51 32.63
C TRP A 424 5.00 3.30 33.29
N SER A 425 5.03 4.61 33.04
CA SER A 425 5.83 5.56 33.80
C SER A 425 5.08 6.87 33.93
N ALA A 426 5.42 7.68 34.95
CA ALA A 426 4.82 9.01 35.14
C ALA A 426 5.03 9.94 33.92
N ARG A 427 6.07 9.69 33.11
CA ARG A 427 6.40 10.47 31.90
C ARG A 427 5.83 9.90 30.61
N ASN A 428 5.31 8.66 30.62
CA ASN A 428 4.77 7.99 29.44
C ASN A 428 3.55 7.13 29.85
N PRO A 429 2.33 7.69 29.90
CA PRO A 429 1.11 6.92 30.05
C PRO A 429 1.03 5.97 28.87
N CYS A 430 0.66 4.71 29.12
CA CYS A 430 0.68 3.64 28.13
C CYS A 430 -0.28 3.95 26.94
N LEU A 431 0.12 4.82 26.00
CA LEU A 431 -0.68 5.34 24.86
C LEU A 431 -1.27 4.19 24.03
N THR A 432 -0.46 3.17 23.78
CA THR A 432 -0.84 1.97 23.04
C THR A 432 -1.80 1.06 23.81
N CYS A 433 -1.96 1.26 25.13
CA CYS A 433 -2.82 0.44 25.96
C CYS A 433 -4.23 1.02 26.09
N ALA A 434 -4.48 2.26 25.67
CA ALA A 434 -5.79 2.89 25.79
C ALA A 434 -6.92 2.05 25.15
N PRO A 435 -6.78 1.45 23.95
CA PRO A 435 -7.83 0.60 23.37
C PRO A 435 -8.11 -0.66 24.19
N GLN A 436 -7.08 -1.28 24.78
CA GLN A 436 -7.21 -2.48 25.62
C GLN A 436 -7.92 -2.15 26.93
N VAL A 437 -7.53 -1.05 27.60
CA VAL A 437 -8.19 -0.61 28.83
C VAL A 437 -9.62 -0.16 28.54
N ALA A 438 -9.87 0.48 27.40
CA ALA A 438 -11.22 0.83 26.97
C ALA A 438 -12.11 -0.40 26.74
N ALA A 439 -11.57 -1.48 26.18
CA ALA A 439 -12.30 -2.74 26.04
C ALA A 439 -12.71 -3.32 27.40
N VAL A 440 -11.82 -3.30 28.40
CA VAL A 440 -12.12 -3.73 29.78
C VAL A 440 -13.23 -2.87 30.42
N VAL A 441 -13.18 -1.55 30.22
CA VAL A 441 -14.22 -0.64 30.73
C VAL A 441 -15.56 -0.92 30.05
N ARG A 442 -15.60 -1.12 28.72
CA ARG A 442 -16.84 -1.47 28.00
C ARG A 442 -17.44 -2.79 28.49
N GLU A 443 -16.60 -3.79 28.73
CA GLU A 443 -17.03 -5.10 29.27
C GLU A 443 -17.66 -4.95 30.66
N ARG A 444 -17.01 -4.19 31.56
CA ARG A 444 -17.51 -3.93 32.92
C ARG A 444 -18.82 -3.14 32.91
N LEU A 445 -18.93 -2.12 32.06
CA LEU A 445 -20.17 -1.36 31.88
C LEU A 445 -21.29 -2.26 31.33
N SER A 446 -20.99 -3.14 30.38
CA SER A 446 -21.96 -4.09 29.82
C SER A 446 -22.41 -5.13 30.83
N ALA A 447 -21.48 -5.65 31.65
CA ALA A 447 -21.78 -6.59 32.73
C ALA A 447 -22.67 -5.93 33.79
N ARG A 448 -22.40 -4.67 34.16
CA ARG A 448 -23.22 -3.90 35.10
C ARG A 448 -24.62 -3.60 34.54
N ALA A 449 -24.72 -3.27 33.26
CA ALA A 449 -26.00 -3.09 32.59
C ALA A 449 -26.80 -4.41 32.53
N SER A 450 -26.13 -5.54 32.28
CA SER A 450 -26.74 -6.87 32.24
C SER A 450 -27.17 -7.37 33.62
N ALA A 451 -26.42 -7.04 34.68
CA ALA A 451 -26.80 -7.36 36.06
C ALA A 451 -27.99 -6.52 36.56
N GLY A 452 -28.26 -5.36 35.94
CA GLY A 452 -29.42 -4.53 36.22
C GLY A 452 -30.64 -4.79 35.33
N ALA A 453 -30.50 -5.60 34.28
CA ALA A 453 -31.55 -5.90 33.31
C ALA A 453 -31.89 -7.40 33.33
N GLY A 454 -32.69 -7.82 34.32
CA GLY A 454 -33.47 -9.05 34.22
C GLY A 454 -34.57 -8.87 33.17
N ASP A 455 -34.66 -9.84 32.26
CA ASP A 455 -35.66 -10.00 31.20
C ASP A 455 -35.83 -8.88 30.17
N THR A 456 -35.13 -9.00 29.04
CA THR A 456 -35.73 -9.25 27.71
C THR A 456 -34.69 -9.21 26.58
N HIS A 457 -34.75 -10.24 25.72
CA HIS A 457 -34.20 -10.44 24.36
C HIS A 457 -32.83 -9.87 23.92
N LYS A 458 -32.01 -10.77 23.36
CA LYS A 458 -30.66 -10.49 22.83
C LYS A 458 -30.53 -10.96 21.39
N GLU A 459 -30.20 -10.05 20.47
CA GLU A 459 -29.70 -10.36 19.12
C GLU A 459 -28.48 -9.48 18.75
N ALA A 460 -27.44 -10.13 18.21
CA ALA A 460 -26.39 -9.69 17.27
C ALA A 460 -25.29 -8.62 17.61
N SER A 461 -24.05 -9.14 17.62
CA SER A 461 -22.90 -8.80 16.72
C SER A 461 -21.97 -7.57 16.94
N LYS A 462 -20.65 -7.85 17.05
CA LYS A 462 -19.50 -6.89 17.06
C LYS A 462 -18.89 -6.69 15.65
N PRO A 463 -18.34 -5.51 15.30
CA PRO A 463 -17.57 -5.27 14.07
C PRO A 463 -16.04 -5.30 14.28
N ARG A 464 -15.29 -5.54 13.19
CA ARG A 464 -13.83 -5.73 13.11
C ARG A 464 -13.20 -4.64 12.20
N GLU A 465 -12.09 -4.05 12.62
CA GLU A 465 -11.40 -2.90 11.98
C GLU A 465 -10.57 -3.26 10.73
N VAL A 466 -10.46 -2.31 9.78
CA VAL A 466 -9.61 -2.36 8.57
C VAL A 466 -8.75 -1.09 8.47
N GLU A 467 -7.43 -1.27 8.30
CA GLU A 467 -6.41 -0.23 8.13
C GLU A 467 -6.33 0.28 6.67
N VAL A 468 -6.06 1.58 6.49
CA VAL A 468 -5.88 2.25 5.18
C VAL A 468 -4.42 2.70 5.07
N GLY A 469 -3.71 2.24 4.04
CA GLY A 469 -2.32 2.61 3.73
C GLY A 469 -2.21 3.62 2.57
N GLU A 470 -1.25 4.53 2.69
CA GLU A 470 -0.94 5.64 1.78
C GLU A 470 -0.14 5.14 0.55
N VAL A 471 -0.56 5.52 -0.67
CA VAL A 471 0.01 5.04 -1.95
C VAL A 471 0.79 6.15 -2.65
N THR A 472 2.05 5.88 -3.01
CA THR A 472 2.89 6.73 -3.87
C THR A 472 2.67 6.40 -5.35
N ALA A 473 2.65 7.41 -6.21
CA ALA A 473 2.40 7.27 -7.65
C ALA A 473 3.49 6.47 -8.37
N THR A 474 3.12 5.31 -8.91
CA THR A 474 3.95 4.46 -9.79
C THR A 474 3.68 4.75 -11.26
N THR A 475 4.73 4.68 -12.08
CA THR A 475 4.65 4.71 -13.55
C THR A 475 3.79 3.56 -14.08
N CYS A 476 2.82 3.91 -14.94
CA CYS A 476 1.79 3.02 -15.47
C CYS A 476 2.42 1.91 -16.35
N SER A 477 2.12 0.65 -16.08
CA SER A 477 2.67 -0.52 -16.80
C SER A 477 1.68 -1.18 -17.77
N GLY A 478 0.50 -0.59 -17.97
CA GLY A 478 -0.54 -1.05 -18.89
C GLY A 478 -0.60 -0.18 -20.15
N GLY A 479 -0.82 -0.79 -21.31
CA GLY A 479 -1.07 -0.05 -22.56
C GLY A 479 -2.48 0.57 -22.60
N PRO A 480 -2.76 1.45 -23.59
CA PRO A 480 -4.05 2.16 -23.73
C PRO A 480 -5.24 1.21 -23.91
N ASP A 481 -5.02 -0.01 -24.39
CA ASP A 481 -6.06 -1.03 -24.59
C ASP A 481 -6.52 -1.73 -23.30
N SER A 482 -5.86 -1.49 -22.17
CA SER A 482 -6.29 -2.06 -20.88
C SER A 482 -7.55 -1.39 -20.34
N PHE A 483 -8.46 -2.17 -19.74
CA PHE A 483 -9.68 -1.62 -19.10
C PHE A 483 -9.33 -0.68 -17.93
N THR A 484 -8.36 -1.10 -17.10
CA THR A 484 -7.78 -0.30 -16.01
C THR A 484 -6.27 -0.51 -15.95
N CYS A 485 -5.55 0.37 -15.24
CA CYS A 485 -4.10 0.23 -15.02
C CYS A 485 -3.77 -1.16 -14.46
N ARG A 486 -2.80 -1.86 -15.07
CA ARG A 486 -2.44 -3.25 -14.70
C ARG A 486 -2.03 -3.42 -13.24
N ASP A 487 -1.39 -2.43 -12.64
CA ASP A 487 -0.96 -2.50 -11.23
C ASP A 487 -2.12 -2.27 -10.27
N LEU A 488 -3.06 -1.40 -10.64
CA LEU A 488 -4.33 -1.23 -9.92
C LEU A 488 -5.21 -2.47 -10.08
N GLY A 489 -5.31 -3.01 -11.29
CA GLY A 489 -5.96 -4.28 -11.59
C GLY A 489 -5.42 -5.39 -10.71
N ARG A 490 -4.09 -5.55 -10.59
CA ARG A 490 -3.49 -6.55 -9.68
C ARG A 490 -3.84 -6.35 -8.20
N GLN A 491 -3.91 -5.10 -7.73
CA GLN A 491 -4.34 -4.80 -6.35
C GLN A 491 -5.82 -5.11 -6.13
N LEU A 492 -6.67 -4.87 -7.13
CA LEU A 492 -8.10 -5.13 -7.08
C LEU A 492 -8.42 -6.61 -7.25
N SER A 493 -7.76 -7.31 -8.16
CA SER A 493 -7.88 -8.76 -8.37
C SER A 493 -7.46 -9.58 -7.14
N ALA A 494 -6.57 -9.05 -6.29
CA ALA A 494 -6.22 -9.68 -5.02
C ALA A 494 -7.38 -9.67 -4.00
N ASN A 495 -8.43 -8.87 -4.24
CA ASN A 495 -9.65 -8.81 -3.45
C ASN A 495 -10.82 -9.40 -4.26
N LEU A 496 -10.74 -10.71 -4.46
CA LEU A 496 -11.69 -11.54 -5.20
C LEU A 496 -13.18 -11.28 -4.82
N GLY A 497 -14.04 -11.18 -5.84
CA GLY A 497 -15.50 -11.03 -5.71
C GLY A 497 -16.04 -9.59 -5.69
N ARG A 498 -15.29 -8.60 -6.21
CA ARG A 498 -15.75 -7.21 -6.36
C ARG A 498 -16.01 -6.88 -7.82
N MET A 499 -17.20 -6.35 -8.12
CA MET A 499 -17.47 -5.74 -9.42
C MET A 499 -16.77 -4.39 -9.50
N VAL A 500 -15.96 -4.17 -10.55
CA VAL A 500 -15.22 -2.93 -10.74
C VAL A 500 -15.93 -2.08 -11.79
N GLY A 501 -16.45 -0.92 -11.37
CA GLY A 501 -17.01 0.10 -12.25
C GLY A 501 -16.05 1.27 -12.41
N VAL A 502 -15.76 1.68 -13.65
CA VAL A 502 -15.02 2.91 -13.94
C VAL A 502 -16.03 4.01 -14.23
N THR A 503 -15.90 5.15 -13.57
CA THR A 503 -16.79 6.31 -13.76
C THR A 503 -16.02 7.55 -14.19
N GLU A 504 -16.59 8.31 -15.10
CA GLU A 504 -16.08 9.61 -15.56
C GLU A 504 -17.27 10.58 -15.73
N PRO A 505 -17.17 11.81 -15.20
CA PRO A 505 -18.08 12.90 -15.48
C PRO A 505 -17.53 13.89 -16.51
N ARG A 506 -18.43 14.72 -17.02
CA ARG A 506 -18.18 15.92 -17.81
C ARG A 506 -18.97 17.03 -17.16
N TYR A 507 -18.27 18.05 -16.67
CA TYR A 507 -18.85 19.17 -15.93
C TYR A 507 -18.74 20.44 -16.76
N ASP A 508 -19.86 21.12 -16.93
CA ASP A 508 -19.94 22.45 -17.51
C ASP A 508 -19.93 23.49 -16.39
N SER A 509 -18.86 24.28 -16.33
CA SER A 509 -18.68 25.30 -15.30
C SER A 509 -19.61 26.50 -15.44
N GLU A 510 -20.16 26.76 -16.62
CA GLU A 510 -21.04 27.91 -16.86
C GLU A 510 -22.45 27.64 -16.34
N THR A 511 -22.96 26.44 -16.61
CA THR A 511 -24.33 26.05 -16.23
C THR A 511 -24.39 25.26 -14.91
N GLY A 512 -23.26 24.76 -14.42
CA GLY A 512 -23.21 23.83 -13.28
C GLY A 512 -23.79 22.45 -13.58
N ARG A 513 -24.17 22.18 -14.83
CA ARG A 513 -24.65 20.87 -15.28
C ARG A 513 -23.48 19.91 -15.47
N PHE A 514 -23.74 18.63 -15.25
CA PHE A 514 -22.80 17.59 -15.60
C PHE A 514 -23.50 16.36 -16.15
N GLY A 515 -22.86 15.71 -17.11
CA GLY A 515 -23.15 14.33 -17.51
C GLY A 515 -22.16 13.39 -16.83
N TYR A 516 -22.58 12.17 -16.52
CA TYR A 516 -21.67 11.11 -16.08
C TYR A 516 -21.96 9.81 -16.84
N GLY A 517 -20.91 9.02 -16.99
CA GLY A 517 -20.97 7.67 -17.52
C GLY A 517 -20.20 6.73 -16.61
N TRP A 518 -20.61 5.47 -16.58
CA TRP A 518 -19.85 4.40 -15.97
C TRP A 518 -19.92 3.13 -16.81
N VAL A 519 -18.85 2.34 -16.76
CA VAL A 519 -18.71 1.06 -17.48
C VAL A 519 -18.02 0.03 -16.59
N THR A 520 -18.41 -1.24 -16.67
CA THR A 520 -17.73 -2.37 -16.01
C THR A 520 -16.90 -3.17 -17.00
N GLU A 521 -15.99 -4.01 -16.50
CA GLU A 521 -15.14 -4.86 -17.34
C GLU A 521 -15.94 -5.90 -18.16
N HIS A 522 -17.19 -6.14 -17.77
CA HIS A 522 -18.11 -7.07 -18.43
C HIS A 522 -19.06 -6.37 -19.42
N GLY A 523 -18.88 -5.06 -19.65
CA GLY A 523 -19.69 -4.30 -20.59
C GLY A 523 -21.05 -3.84 -20.05
N GLU A 524 -21.29 -3.93 -18.75
CA GLU A 524 -22.41 -3.21 -18.13
C GLU A 524 -22.07 -1.72 -18.15
N TRP A 525 -23.09 -0.89 -18.31
CA TRP A 525 -22.89 0.55 -18.39
C TRP A 525 -24.11 1.29 -17.88
N GLY A 526 -23.88 2.53 -17.47
CA GLY A 526 -24.93 3.48 -17.12
C GLY A 526 -24.47 4.89 -17.43
N ALA A 527 -25.43 5.77 -17.62
CA ALA A 527 -25.17 7.19 -17.87
C ALA A 527 -26.32 8.01 -17.30
N GLY A 528 -26.05 9.27 -16.96
CA GLY A 528 -27.07 10.19 -16.50
C GLY A 528 -26.53 11.60 -16.38
N GLU A 529 -27.39 12.51 -15.94
CA GLU A 529 -27.04 13.92 -15.75
C GLU A 529 -27.46 14.44 -14.38
N GLY A 530 -26.97 15.61 -14.04
CA GLY A 530 -27.32 16.33 -12.81
C GLY A 530 -26.76 17.75 -12.79
N GLN A 531 -26.96 18.41 -11.66
CA GLN A 531 -26.32 19.68 -11.32
C GLN A 531 -25.36 19.46 -10.15
N ALA A 532 -24.21 20.12 -10.20
CA ALA A 532 -23.18 20.06 -9.18
C ALA A 532 -22.65 21.46 -8.87
N ALA A 533 -22.21 21.68 -7.65
CA ALA A 533 -21.69 22.98 -7.22
C ALA A 533 -20.31 23.30 -7.83
N ASN A 534 -19.56 22.27 -8.20
CA ASN A 534 -18.24 22.34 -8.82
C ASN A 534 -17.86 20.96 -9.40
N VAL A 535 -16.70 20.89 -10.06
CA VAL A 535 -16.20 19.65 -10.67
C VAL A 535 -16.02 18.51 -9.66
N HIS A 536 -15.58 18.79 -8.42
CA HIS A 536 -15.41 17.76 -7.39
C HIS A 536 -16.76 17.23 -6.87
N ASP A 537 -17.76 18.11 -6.79
CA ASP A 537 -19.14 17.71 -6.49
C ASP A 537 -19.73 16.83 -7.60
N ALA A 538 -19.44 17.14 -8.88
CA ALA A 538 -19.84 16.31 -10.02
C ALA A 538 -19.20 14.92 -9.96
N TRP A 539 -17.89 14.86 -9.65
CA TRP A 539 -17.19 13.59 -9.40
C TRP A 539 -17.80 12.80 -8.25
N LEU A 540 -18.09 13.47 -7.14
CA LEU A 540 -18.67 12.83 -5.96
C LEU A 540 -20.06 12.25 -6.26
N GLN A 541 -20.92 12.99 -6.98
CA GLN A 541 -22.21 12.48 -7.43
C GLN A 541 -22.06 11.31 -8.40
N ALA A 542 -21.16 11.39 -9.37
CA ALA A 542 -20.93 10.32 -10.35
C ALA A 542 -20.49 9.02 -9.66
N VAL A 543 -19.57 9.10 -8.69
CA VAL A 543 -19.13 7.94 -7.90
C VAL A 543 -20.27 7.37 -7.07
N CYS A 544 -21.05 8.21 -6.37
CA CYS A 544 -22.17 7.75 -5.56
C CYS A 544 -23.26 7.07 -6.40
N ARG A 545 -23.62 7.64 -7.56
CA ARG A 545 -24.63 7.05 -8.45
C ARG A 545 -24.15 5.73 -9.04
N THR A 546 -22.91 5.68 -9.54
CA THR A 546 -22.29 4.44 -10.02
C THR A 546 -22.31 3.35 -8.95
N ALA A 547 -21.94 3.69 -7.71
CA ALA A 547 -21.96 2.74 -6.60
C ALA A 547 -23.36 2.26 -6.23
N LEU A 548 -24.37 3.12 -6.31
CA LEU A 548 -25.77 2.76 -6.04
C LEU A 548 -26.37 1.90 -7.16
N ASP A 549 -26.09 2.24 -8.42
CA ASP A 549 -26.55 1.50 -9.60
C ASP A 549 -25.98 0.08 -9.60
N LEU A 550 -24.68 -0.08 -9.37
CA LEU A 550 -24.02 -1.38 -9.28
C LEU A 550 -24.33 -2.13 -7.96
N GLY A 551 -24.59 -1.39 -6.88
CA GLY A 551 -24.76 -1.93 -5.53
C GLY A 551 -26.11 -2.59 -5.27
N GLY A 552 -27.10 -2.34 -6.14
CA GLY A 552 -28.42 -2.97 -6.06
C GLY A 552 -28.39 -4.48 -6.35
N GLU A 553 -27.44 -4.95 -7.17
CA GLU A 553 -27.42 -6.32 -7.70
C GLU A 553 -26.26 -7.18 -7.15
N VAL A 554 -25.19 -6.57 -6.62
CA VAL A 554 -23.93 -7.27 -6.30
C VAL A 554 -23.50 -7.12 -4.83
N SER A 555 -22.90 -8.18 -4.28
CA SER A 555 -22.45 -8.22 -2.89
C SER A 555 -21.29 -7.28 -2.54
N ARG A 556 -20.44 -6.87 -3.52
CA ARG A 556 -19.37 -5.87 -3.34
C ARG A 556 -19.04 -5.14 -4.65
N VAL A 557 -19.05 -3.81 -4.60
CA VAL A 557 -18.76 -2.89 -5.71
C VAL A 557 -17.52 -2.06 -5.37
N HIS A 558 -16.64 -1.90 -6.36
CA HIS A 558 -15.51 -0.99 -6.31
C HIS A 558 -15.60 0.01 -7.45
N VAL A 559 -15.67 1.31 -7.11
CA VAL A 559 -15.76 2.38 -8.11
C VAL A 559 -14.39 3.04 -8.32
N LEU A 560 -13.94 3.09 -9.57
CA LEU A 560 -12.73 3.78 -9.98
C LEU A 560 -13.08 5.12 -10.61
N CYS A 561 -12.47 6.20 -10.11
CA CYS A 561 -12.63 7.55 -10.62
C CYS A 561 -11.27 8.24 -10.76
N SER A 562 -11.20 9.36 -11.47
CA SER A 562 -9.94 10.12 -11.60
C SER A 562 -9.75 11.13 -10.46
N ASP A 563 -10.81 11.47 -9.72
CA ASP A 563 -10.75 12.44 -8.62
C ASP A 563 -10.47 11.78 -7.25
N GLN A 564 -9.30 12.09 -6.67
CA GLN A 564 -8.88 11.56 -5.37
C GLN A 564 -9.73 12.06 -4.21
N ARG A 565 -10.24 13.29 -4.28
CA ARG A 565 -11.03 13.87 -3.18
C ARG A 565 -12.38 13.19 -3.08
N ALA A 566 -13.07 13.00 -4.21
CA ALA A 566 -14.33 12.28 -4.29
C ALA A 566 -14.19 10.84 -3.77
N ALA A 567 -13.17 10.10 -4.23
CA ALA A 567 -12.90 8.75 -3.73
C ALA A 567 -12.65 8.72 -2.21
N SER A 568 -11.86 9.65 -1.69
CA SER A 568 -11.59 9.78 -0.25
C SER A 568 -12.84 10.11 0.55
N VAL A 569 -13.70 11.03 0.07
CA VAL A 569 -14.96 11.38 0.73
C VAL A 569 -15.89 10.19 0.78
N VAL A 570 -16.08 9.46 -0.32
CA VAL A 570 -16.93 8.26 -0.36
C VAL A 570 -16.43 7.20 0.62
N ASN A 571 -15.13 6.89 0.60
CA ASN A 571 -14.56 5.93 1.54
C ASN A 571 -14.69 6.40 2.99
N HIS A 572 -14.52 7.71 3.25
CA HIS A 572 -14.66 8.27 4.58
C HIS A 572 -16.10 8.17 5.08
N VAL A 573 -17.08 8.57 4.27
CA VAL A 573 -18.51 8.51 4.62
C VAL A 573 -18.95 7.06 4.86
N VAL A 574 -18.58 6.12 3.99
CA VAL A 574 -18.88 4.69 4.18
C VAL A 574 -18.19 4.12 5.43
N LYS A 575 -17.00 4.61 5.77
CA LYS A 575 -16.23 4.15 6.93
C LYS A 575 -16.73 4.72 8.26
N VAL A 576 -17.13 6.00 8.27
CA VAL A 576 -17.54 6.73 9.48
C VAL A 576 -19.05 6.67 9.70
N GLU A 577 -19.81 6.21 8.71
CA GLU A 577 -21.27 6.08 8.77
C GLU A 577 -22.00 7.41 8.98
N PHE A 578 -21.38 8.50 8.53
CA PHE A 578 -21.88 9.85 8.74
C PHE A 578 -21.50 10.75 7.57
N VAL A 579 -22.45 11.60 7.14
CA VAL A 579 -22.23 12.63 6.12
C VAL A 579 -21.96 13.95 6.84
N ALA A 580 -20.69 14.37 6.88
CA ALA A 580 -20.31 15.61 7.54
C ALA A 580 -20.90 16.85 6.85
N GLU A 581 -21.18 17.88 7.65
CA GLU A 581 -21.70 19.16 7.16
C GLU A 581 -20.68 19.86 6.23
N ALA A 582 -19.38 19.74 6.51
CA ALA A 582 -18.31 20.20 5.63
C ALA A 582 -17.50 19.02 5.08
N LEU A 583 -17.51 18.81 3.76
CA LEU A 583 -16.78 17.72 3.07
C LEU A 583 -15.46 18.17 2.42
N GLY A 584 -14.98 19.38 2.76
CA GLY A 584 -13.74 19.95 2.22
C GLY A 584 -13.89 20.72 0.90
N PHE A 585 -15.07 20.67 0.27
CA PHE A 585 -15.48 21.52 -0.84
C PHE A 585 -17.02 21.70 -0.82
N PRO A 586 -17.58 22.74 -1.46
CA PRO A 586 -19.02 22.93 -1.56
C PRO A 586 -19.67 21.74 -2.28
N VAL A 587 -20.76 21.22 -1.71
CA VAL A 587 -21.55 20.13 -2.29
C VAL A 587 -23.01 20.51 -2.32
N THR A 588 -23.73 20.07 -3.35
CA THR A 588 -25.19 20.28 -3.44
C THR A 588 -25.94 19.38 -2.44
N GLU A 589 -27.19 19.75 -2.15
CA GLU A 589 -28.08 18.95 -1.31
C GLU A 589 -28.35 17.56 -1.92
N GLN A 590 -28.38 17.48 -3.26
CA GLN A 590 -28.52 16.20 -3.96
C GLN A 590 -27.34 15.27 -3.68
N THR A 591 -26.11 15.79 -3.63
CA THR A 591 -24.92 15.01 -3.25
C THR A 591 -25.03 14.47 -1.83
N ARG A 592 -25.54 15.27 -0.89
CA ARG A 592 -25.76 14.82 0.49
C ARG A 592 -26.78 13.68 0.54
N LYS A 593 -27.90 13.80 -0.18
CA LYS A 593 -28.90 12.73 -0.30
C LYS A 593 -28.31 11.45 -0.88
N LEU A 594 -27.48 11.55 -1.91
CA LEU A 594 -26.79 10.40 -2.51
C LEU A 594 -25.81 9.74 -1.52
N LEU A 595 -25.05 10.52 -0.76
CA LEU A 595 -24.16 10.01 0.28
C LEU A 595 -24.94 9.31 1.41
N THR A 596 -26.07 9.86 1.84
CA THR A 596 -26.95 9.22 2.83
C THR A 596 -27.52 7.91 2.31
N ARG A 597 -27.94 7.84 1.04
CA ARG A 597 -28.37 6.58 0.41
C ARG A 597 -27.23 5.57 0.36
N LEU A 598 -26.01 6.02 0.08
CA LEU A 598 -24.82 5.17 0.02
C LEU A 598 -24.53 4.46 1.36
N LEU A 599 -24.88 5.07 2.50
CA LEU A 599 -24.72 4.47 3.83
C LEU A 599 -25.52 3.16 3.99
N GLN A 600 -26.62 2.99 3.25
CA GLN A 600 -27.41 1.76 3.24
C GLN A 600 -26.66 0.58 2.60
N SER A 601 -25.64 0.86 1.77
CA SER A 601 -24.81 -0.14 1.07
C SER A 601 -23.50 -0.47 1.82
N ARG A 602 -23.53 -0.39 3.16
CA ARG A 602 -22.38 -0.59 4.06
C ARG A 602 -21.61 -1.88 3.76
N GLY A 603 -20.28 -1.78 3.70
CA GLY A 603 -19.38 -2.92 3.49
C GLY A 603 -19.42 -3.54 2.08
N LYS A 604 -20.33 -3.06 1.22
CA LYS A 604 -20.43 -3.46 -0.18
C LYS A 604 -19.68 -2.48 -1.09
N VAL A 605 -19.70 -1.19 -0.79
CA VAL A 605 -19.12 -0.15 -1.66
C VAL A 605 -17.73 0.28 -1.18
N SER A 606 -16.83 0.49 -2.13
CA SER A 606 -15.56 1.20 -1.93
C SER A 606 -15.19 1.97 -3.19
N ALA A 607 -14.40 3.04 -3.06
CA ALA A 607 -13.93 3.82 -4.21
C ALA A 607 -12.41 3.96 -4.20
N SER A 608 -11.78 4.10 -5.36
CA SER A 608 -10.36 4.48 -5.46
C SER A 608 -10.15 5.47 -6.59
N ALA A 609 -9.18 6.36 -6.42
CA ALA A 609 -8.73 7.17 -7.52
C ALA A 609 -7.71 6.42 -8.38
N SER A 610 -7.86 6.51 -9.70
CA SER A 610 -6.84 6.09 -10.65
C SER A 610 -5.62 7.01 -10.50
N GLY A 611 -4.50 6.46 -10.02
CA GLY A 611 -3.23 7.18 -9.96
C GLY A 611 -2.49 7.25 -11.31
N CYS A 612 -3.04 6.66 -12.38
CA CYS A 612 -2.42 6.69 -13.71
C CYS A 612 -2.81 7.99 -14.44
N GLN A 613 -1.82 8.65 -15.04
CA GLN A 613 -2.03 9.87 -15.84
C GLN A 613 -2.58 9.58 -17.24
N GLU A 614 -2.43 8.36 -17.72
CA GLU A 614 -3.00 7.93 -19.02
C GLU A 614 -4.45 7.49 -18.85
N ARG A 615 -5.30 7.85 -19.81
CA ARG A 615 -6.67 7.36 -19.86
C ARG A 615 -6.68 5.92 -20.38
N HIS A 616 -7.33 5.05 -19.62
CA HIS A 616 -7.56 3.67 -19.99
C HIS A 616 -8.87 3.54 -20.76
N ARG A 617 -9.02 2.44 -21.50
CA ARG A 617 -10.20 2.20 -22.34
C ARG A 617 -11.52 2.29 -21.55
N GLY A 618 -11.55 1.83 -20.30
CA GLY A 618 -12.74 1.96 -19.44
C GLY A 618 -13.10 3.42 -19.10
N ALA A 619 -12.09 4.25 -18.84
CA ALA A 619 -12.28 5.68 -18.59
C ALA A 619 -12.68 6.43 -19.87
N ASP A 620 -12.10 6.09 -21.02
CA ASP A 620 -12.50 6.68 -22.30
C ASP A 620 -13.96 6.34 -22.64
N ALA A 621 -14.38 5.08 -22.45
CA ALA A 621 -15.77 4.67 -22.69
C ALA A 621 -16.75 5.35 -21.72
N ALA A 622 -16.42 5.41 -20.43
CA ALA A 622 -17.21 6.15 -19.44
C ALA A 622 -17.28 7.65 -19.78
N GLY A 623 -16.17 8.23 -20.25
CA GLY A 623 -16.10 9.61 -20.70
C GLY A 623 -16.98 9.90 -21.92
N GLN A 624 -17.00 9.00 -22.92
CA GLN A 624 -17.88 9.12 -24.08
C GLN A 624 -19.37 9.11 -23.68
N LEU A 625 -19.75 8.23 -22.75
CA LEU A 625 -21.11 8.20 -22.22
C LEU A 625 -21.45 9.49 -21.47
N ALA A 626 -20.51 10.04 -20.69
CA ALA A 626 -20.69 11.32 -20.01
C ALA A 626 -20.85 12.49 -21.00
N ASP A 627 -20.06 12.51 -22.08
CA ASP A 627 -20.13 13.50 -23.15
C ASP A 627 -21.47 13.43 -23.91
N LEU A 628 -22.07 12.25 -24.04
CA LEU A 628 -23.41 12.09 -24.61
C LEU A 628 -24.49 12.47 -23.59
N ALA A 629 -24.31 12.12 -22.32
CA ALA A 629 -25.26 12.45 -21.25
C ALA A 629 -25.43 13.95 -21.06
N ILE A 630 -24.34 14.72 -21.09
CA ILE A 630 -24.42 16.19 -20.95
C ILE A 630 -25.09 16.86 -22.16
N ARG A 631 -24.95 16.29 -23.36
CA ARG A 631 -25.60 16.77 -24.60
C ARG A 631 -27.05 16.31 -24.74
N ALA A 632 -27.42 15.22 -24.08
CA ALA A 632 -28.77 14.65 -24.15
C ALA A 632 -29.86 15.46 -23.43
N GLY A 633 -29.50 16.60 -22.83
CA GLY A 633 -30.47 17.63 -22.45
C GLY A 633 -31.26 18.21 -23.64
N GLU A 634 -30.89 17.86 -24.88
CA GLU A 634 -31.58 18.20 -26.12
C GLU A 634 -32.41 17.00 -26.65
N ALA A 635 -33.54 17.26 -27.33
CA ALA A 635 -34.46 16.23 -27.80
C ALA A 635 -33.76 15.19 -28.71
N GLY A 636 -33.83 13.89 -28.35
CA GLY A 636 -33.23 12.77 -29.10
C GLY A 636 -31.95 12.19 -28.50
N GLY A 637 -31.38 12.79 -27.44
CA GLY A 637 -30.12 12.33 -26.85
C GLY A 637 -30.16 10.96 -26.15
N THR A 638 -31.32 10.52 -25.66
CA THR A 638 -31.47 9.23 -24.97
C THR A 638 -31.21 8.03 -25.89
N ASP A 639 -31.55 8.12 -27.17
CA ASP A 639 -31.33 7.02 -28.12
C ASP A 639 -29.87 6.95 -28.55
N ALA A 640 -29.18 8.09 -28.65
CA ALA A 640 -27.74 8.15 -28.87
C ALA A 640 -26.96 7.52 -27.70
N ILE A 641 -27.35 7.79 -26.45
CA ILE A 641 -26.76 7.16 -25.26
C ILE A 641 -26.99 5.64 -25.29
N LYS A 642 -28.21 5.19 -25.59
CA LYS A 642 -28.52 3.75 -25.70
C LYS A 642 -27.73 3.07 -26.81
N ALA A 643 -27.59 3.70 -27.97
CA ALA A 643 -26.82 3.17 -29.09
C ALA A 643 -25.33 3.07 -28.75
N ALA A 644 -24.75 4.12 -28.19
CA ALA A 644 -23.35 4.13 -27.75
C ALA A 644 -23.10 3.10 -26.65
N GLY A 645 -23.99 3.03 -25.66
CA GLY A 645 -23.92 2.05 -24.59
C GLY A 645 -24.02 0.60 -25.09
N LYS A 646 -24.92 0.29 -26.04
CA LYS A 646 -24.96 -1.04 -26.69
C LYS A 646 -23.67 -1.37 -27.42
N LYS A 647 -23.07 -0.41 -28.12
CA LYS A 647 -21.79 -0.59 -28.84
C LYS A 647 -20.64 -0.85 -27.85
N ILE A 648 -20.56 -0.07 -26.77
CA ILE A 648 -19.58 -0.24 -25.69
C ILE A 648 -19.77 -1.62 -25.04
N ALA A 649 -21.01 -2.00 -24.72
CA ALA A 649 -21.32 -3.30 -24.13
C ALA A 649 -20.87 -4.46 -25.03
N GLU A 650 -21.13 -4.38 -26.33
CA GLU A 650 -20.69 -5.38 -27.31
C GLU A 650 -19.16 -5.44 -27.43
N GLU A 651 -18.49 -4.28 -27.47
CA GLU A 651 -17.02 -4.22 -27.51
C GLU A 651 -16.39 -4.86 -26.27
N PHE A 652 -16.83 -4.45 -25.08
CA PHE A 652 -16.31 -5.00 -23.82
C PHE A 652 -16.70 -6.45 -23.62
N ARG A 653 -17.87 -6.89 -24.09
CA ARG A 653 -18.24 -8.30 -24.09
C ARG A 653 -17.32 -9.11 -24.99
N ARG A 654 -17.05 -8.66 -26.22
CA ARG A 654 -16.09 -9.31 -27.11
C ARG A 654 -14.71 -9.35 -26.48
N LEU A 655 -14.24 -8.28 -25.83
CA LEU A 655 -12.93 -8.28 -25.16
C LEU A 655 -12.90 -9.20 -23.94
N ALA A 656 -13.96 -9.24 -23.14
CA ALA A 656 -14.10 -10.14 -22.02
C ALA A 656 -14.17 -11.60 -22.51
N GLU A 657 -14.90 -11.88 -23.57
CA GLU A 657 -14.96 -13.18 -24.25
C GLU A 657 -13.63 -13.53 -24.90
N THR A 658 -12.90 -12.59 -25.51
CA THR A 658 -11.57 -12.85 -26.09
C THR A 658 -10.55 -13.08 -24.98
N THR A 659 -10.64 -12.37 -23.85
CA THR A 659 -9.81 -12.59 -22.66
C THR A 659 -10.22 -13.86 -21.91
N SER A 660 -11.49 -14.27 -22.02
CA SER A 660 -12.05 -15.50 -21.43
C SER A 660 -11.87 -16.73 -22.32
N ALA A 661 -11.72 -16.56 -23.64
CA ALA A 661 -11.42 -17.59 -24.64
C ALA A 661 -9.91 -17.70 -24.89
N GLN A 662 -9.14 -16.62 -24.62
CA GLN A 662 -7.69 -16.68 -24.40
C GLN A 662 -7.33 -17.01 -22.94
N SER A 663 -8.31 -17.02 -22.02
CA SER A 663 -8.22 -17.90 -20.86
C SER A 663 -8.54 -19.29 -21.38
N PRO A 664 -7.60 -20.24 -21.31
CA PRO A 664 -7.85 -21.56 -21.85
C PRO A 664 -9.09 -22.12 -21.17
N GLU A 665 -10.05 -22.58 -21.97
CA GLU A 665 -10.99 -23.61 -21.56
C GLU A 665 -10.18 -24.64 -20.74
N ASP A 666 -10.60 -24.87 -19.49
CA ASP A 666 -9.85 -25.59 -18.44
C ASP A 666 -8.61 -24.88 -17.83
N GLY A 667 -8.84 -23.68 -17.28
CA GLY A 667 -7.92 -22.87 -16.48
C GLY A 667 -7.23 -23.58 -15.29
N GLY A 668 -6.21 -24.37 -15.62
CA GLY A 668 -5.17 -24.91 -14.72
C GLY A 668 -3.92 -25.40 -15.45
N GLY A 669 -3.87 -25.30 -16.78
CA GLY A 669 -2.74 -25.71 -17.62
C GLY A 669 -1.48 -24.86 -17.43
N ALA A 670 -0.31 -25.41 -17.77
CA ALA A 670 0.92 -24.62 -17.84
C ALA A 670 0.81 -23.53 -18.92
N SER A 671 1.27 -22.31 -18.59
CA SER A 671 1.22 -21.15 -19.49
C SER A 671 2.56 -20.41 -19.55
N TRP A 672 2.88 -19.90 -20.74
CA TRP A 672 4.07 -19.07 -20.97
C TRP A 672 3.95 -17.73 -20.22
N ILE A 673 5.04 -17.26 -19.63
CA ILE A 673 5.07 -15.94 -18.97
C ILE A 673 5.42 -14.86 -20.02
N PRO A 674 4.55 -13.85 -20.25
CA PRO A 674 4.80 -12.78 -21.23
C PRO A 674 6.10 -12.01 -20.92
N GLY A 675 6.89 -11.69 -21.95
CA GLY A 675 8.22 -11.06 -21.80
C GLY A 675 9.34 -12.05 -21.44
N GLY A 676 9.04 -13.35 -21.39
CA GLY A 676 9.98 -14.42 -21.06
C GLY A 676 10.88 -14.90 -22.20
N PHE A 677 11.09 -14.13 -23.27
CA PHE A 677 12.00 -14.52 -24.38
C PHE A 677 13.30 -13.70 -24.42
N ASP A 678 13.58 -12.91 -23.40
CA ASP A 678 14.85 -12.20 -23.29
C ASP A 678 16.01 -13.20 -23.19
N LYS A 679 16.79 -13.33 -24.26
CA LYS A 679 18.05 -14.11 -24.35
C LYS A 679 17.90 -15.65 -24.34
N GLY A 680 16.85 -16.19 -24.96
CA GLY A 680 16.73 -17.64 -25.21
C GLY A 680 16.44 -18.51 -23.97
N GLU A 681 16.10 -17.91 -22.83
CA GLU A 681 15.61 -18.62 -21.64
C GLU A 681 14.09 -18.68 -21.66
N LEU A 682 13.52 -19.88 -21.79
CA LEU A 682 12.09 -20.16 -21.71
C LEU A 682 11.58 -20.06 -20.25
N ARG A 683 10.43 -19.43 -20.05
CA ARG A 683 9.80 -19.29 -18.73
C ARG A 683 8.31 -19.56 -18.78
N TRP A 684 7.85 -20.44 -17.91
CA TRP A 684 6.43 -20.77 -17.79
C TRP A 684 6.02 -20.98 -16.34
N ARG A 685 4.72 -20.98 -16.10
CA ARG A 685 4.12 -21.25 -14.80
C ARG A 685 3.05 -22.33 -14.94
N GLY A 686 3.00 -23.25 -13.99
CA GLY A 686 1.96 -24.26 -13.88
C GLY A 686 1.45 -24.39 -12.44
N ALA A 687 0.19 -24.79 -12.29
CA ALA A 687 -0.37 -25.17 -11.01
C ALA A 687 -0.24 -26.70 -10.82
N LEU A 688 0.19 -27.14 -9.65
CA LEU A 688 0.31 -28.57 -9.37
C LEU A 688 -1.07 -29.19 -9.14
N ARG A 689 -1.37 -30.29 -9.81
CA ARG A 689 -2.58 -31.10 -9.58
C ARG A 689 -2.25 -32.28 -8.67
N GLN A 690 -3.25 -32.93 -8.10
CA GLN A 690 -3.03 -34.12 -7.28
C GLN A 690 -2.31 -35.22 -8.07
N VAL A 691 -2.64 -35.37 -9.35
CA VAL A 691 -1.99 -36.33 -10.25
C VAL A 691 -0.51 -35.98 -10.50
N HIS A 692 -0.14 -34.70 -10.56
CA HIS A 692 1.26 -34.26 -10.71
C HIS A 692 2.09 -34.66 -9.49
N LEU A 693 1.53 -34.43 -8.30
CA LEU A 693 2.17 -34.74 -7.02
C LEU A 693 2.30 -36.25 -6.78
N THR A 694 1.28 -37.02 -7.16
CA THR A 694 1.23 -38.48 -6.93
C THR A 694 2.08 -39.24 -7.93
N ASN A 695 2.04 -38.87 -9.20
CA ASN A 695 2.69 -39.61 -10.28
C ASN A 695 4.06 -39.02 -10.67
N GLY A 696 4.47 -37.92 -10.03
CA GLY A 696 5.80 -37.33 -10.25
C GLY A 696 6.00 -36.80 -11.68
N TRP A 697 5.08 -35.97 -12.16
CA TRP A 697 5.23 -35.32 -13.47
C TRP A 697 4.64 -33.90 -13.48
N THR A 698 4.95 -33.11 -14.51
CA THR A 698 4.33 -31.79 -14.76
C THR A 698 4.22 -31.50 -16.24
N GLU A 699 3.15 -30.82 -16.62
CA GLU A 699 2.92 -30.34 -18.00
C GLU A 699 3.79 -29.12 -18.36
N LEU A 700 4.12 -29.01 -19.64
CA LEU A 700 4.68 -27.82 -20.27
C LEU A 700 3.59 -27.11 -21.09
N PRO A 701 3.69 -25.77 -21.28
CA PRO A 701 2.74 -25.06 -22.13
C PRO A 701 2.89 -25.50 -23.59
N ASP A 702 1.79 -25.42 -24.33
CA ASP A 702 1.78 -25.65 -25.78
C ASP A 702 2.64 -24.62 -26.53
N GLY A 703 3.14 -24.99 -27.71
CA GLY A 703 3.95 -24.08 -28.55
C GLY A 703 5.46 -24.17 -28.35
N LEU A 704 5.96 -25.18 -27.63
CA LEU A 704 7.39 -25.52 -27.64
C LEU A 704 7.82 -25.95 -29.06
N LYS A 705 8.80 -25.24 -29.65
CA LYS A 705 9.28 -25.49 -31.03
C LYS A 705 9.94 -26.87 -31.17
N ALA A 706 9.88 -27.44 -32.38
CA ALA A 706 10.36 -28.79 -32.74
C ALA A 706 11.89 -29.04 -32.60
N THR A 707 12.66 -28.07 -32.09
CA THR A 707 14.12 -28.19 -31.87
C THR A 707 14.48 -28.94 -30.59
N VAL A 708 13.50 -29.52 -29.89
CA VAL A 708 13.67 -30.23 -28.63
C VAL A 708 13.41 -31.71 -28.87
N GLU A 709 14.36 -32.55 -28.46
CA GLU A 709 14.29 -34.00 -28.65
C GLU A 709 13.29 -34.63 -27.68
N ASP A 710 12.40 -35.47 -28.21
CA ASP A 710 11.56 -36.33 -27.37
C ASP A 710 12.45 -37.32 -26.59
N ARG A 711 12.10 -37.57 -25.33
CA ARG A 711 12.86 -38.39 -24.38
C ARG A 711 14.24 -37.81 -23.98
N GLN A 712 14.42 -36.51 -24.12
CA GLN A 712 15.61 -35.84 -23.59
C GLN A 712 15.67 -35.95 -22.06
N ARG A 713 16.81 -36.43 -21.54
CA ARG A 713 17.08 -36.45 -20.09
C ARG A 713 17.57 -35.07 -19.62
N LEU A 714 16.87 -34.52 -18.63
CA LEU A 714 17.15 -33.21 -18.05
C LEU A 714 17.25 -33.34 -16.51
N ARG A 715 17.90 -32.36 -15.87
CA ARG A 715 17.91 -32.25 -14.40
C ARG A 715 16.97 -31.14 -13.97
N LEU A 716 15.94 -31.48 -13.20
CA LEU A 716 15.02 -30.53 -12.60
C LEU A 716 15.44 -30.22 -11.17
N VAL A 717 15.62 -28.94 -10.87
CA VAL A 717 15.93 -28.43 -9.53
C VAL A 717 14.75 -27.60 -9.05
N VAL A 718 14.06 -28.07 -8.01
CA VAL A 718 12.90 -27.40 -7.42
C VAL A 718 13.30 -26.72 -6.12
N ASP A 719 13.23 -25.39 -6.11
CA ASP A 719 13.43 -24.55 -4.92
C ASP A 719 12.09 -24.28 -4.22
N HIS A 720 11.97 -24.77 -2.99
CA HIS A 720 10.80 -24.62 -2.14
C HIS A 720 11.16 -23.90 -0.84
N PRO A 721 11.14 -22.55 -0.82
CA PRO A 721 11.52 -21.77 0.35
C PRO A 721 10.57 -22.02 1.53
N ARG A 722 11.09 -22.10 2.75
CA ARG A 722 10.29 -22.27 3.97
C ARG A 722 10.55 -21.13 4.94
N ARG A 723 9.49 -20.58 5.55
CA ARG A 723 9.63 -19.48 6.51
C ARG A 723 10.32 -19.99 7.78
N GLY A 724 11.47 -19.41 8.14
CA GLY A 724 12.20 -19.72 9.37
C GLY A 724 13.05 -21.00 9.34
N SER A 725 13.23 -21.62 8.17
CA SER A 725 14.15 -22.74 7.95
C SER A 725 14.88 -22.56 6.61
N SER A 726 15.99 -23.29 6.41
CA SER A 726 16.67 -23.30 5.11
C SER A 726 15.70 -23.71 3.99
N PRO A 727 15.84 -23.11 2.78
CA PRO A 727 15.05 -23.51 1.62
C PRO A 727 15.25 -24.99 1.33
N VAL A 728 14.17 -25.69 0.99
CA VAL A 728 14.25 -27.11 0.61
C VAL A 728 14.45 -27.15 -0.90
N GLN A 729 15.66 -27.56 -1.30
CA GLN A 729 15.96 -27.86 -2.69
C GLN A 729 15.77 -29.37 -2.91
N THR A 730 14.99 -29.74 -3.93
CA THR A 730 14.85 -31.12 -4.37
C THR A 730 15.29 -31.21 -5.82
N GLU A 731 16.15 -32.18 -6.10
CA GLU A 731 16.68 -32.40 -7.43
C GLU A 731 16.24 -33.76 -7.94
N SER A 732 15.85 -33.81 -9.21
CA SER A 732 15.41 -35.04 -9.88
C SER A 732 15.93 -35.08 -11.30
N GLU A 733 16.26 -36.29 -11.76
CA GLU A 733 16.42 -36.55 -13.19
C GLU A 733 15.03 -36.73 -13.80
N VAL A 734 14.75 -35.94 -14.82
CA VAL A 734 13.44 -35.92 -15.47
C VAL A 734 13.58 -36.24 -16.95
N LEU A 735 12.60 -36.94 -17.47
CA LEU A 735 12.46 -37.23 -18.88
C LEU A 735 11.48 -36.24 -19.49
N LEU A 736 11.95 -35.42 -20.42
CA LEU A 736 11.05 -34.63 -21.25
C LEU A 736 10.44 -35.56 -22.30
N ARG A 737 9.12 -35.75 -22.24
CA ARG A 737 8.41 -36.61 -23.20
C ARG A 737 7.20 -35.90 -23.79
N ARG A 738 6.84 -36.30 -25.01
CA ARG A 738 5.62 -35.84 -25.67
C ARG A 738 4.51 -36.89 -25.54
N THR A 739 3.42 -36.53 -24.87
CA THR A 739 2.23 -37.39 -24.72
C THR A 739 1.07 -36.76 -25.48
N GLY A 740 0.76 -37.34 -26.65
CA GLY A 740 -0.18 -36.75 -27.60
C GLY A 740 0.33 -35.42 -28.16
N ARG A 741 -0.43 -34.34 -27.97
CA ARG A 741 -0.04 -32.99 -28.42
C ARG A 741 0.76 -32.19 -27.37
N ARG A 742 0.86 -32.69 -26.13
CA ARG A 742 1.44 -31.95 -24.99
C ARG A 742 2.82 -32.46 -24.63
N TRP A 743 3.66 -31.55 -24.14
CA TRP A 743 4.97 -31.86 -23.57
C TRP A 743 4.85 -31.99 -22.05
N GLU A 744 5.55 -32.95 -21.47
CA GLU A 744 5.57 -33.15 -20.02
C GLU A 744 6.94 -33.59 -19.52
N LEU A 745 7.26 -33.22 -18.28
CA LEU A 745 8.44 -33.70 -17.54
C LEU A 745 7.99 -34.83 -16.63
N HIS A 746 8.53 -36.03 -16.84
CA HIS A 746 8.25 -37.22 -16.04
C HIS A 746 9.44 -37.57 -15.14
N GLY A 747 9.17 -38.15 -13.96
CA GLY A 747 10.21 -38.50 -12.97
C GLY A 747 10.52 -37.36 -11.99
N VAL A 748 9.61 -36.40 -11.84
CA VAL A 748 9.75 -35.25 -10.94
C VAL A 748 9.61 -35.70 -9.49
N SER A 749 10.62 -35.37 -8.68
CA SER A 749 10.55 -35.51 -7.21
C SER A 749 10.11 -34.18 -6.58
N TRP A 750 8.89 -34.14 -6.04
CA TRP A 750 8.35 -32.95 -5.40
C TRP A 750 8.82 -32.78 -3.95
N PRO A 751 9.22 -31.57 -3.52
CA PRO A 751 9.46 -31.27 -2.12
C PRO A 751 8.27 -31.62 -1.21
N ARG A 752 8.56 -32.20 -0.03
CA ARG A 752 7.52 -32.58 0.94
C ARG A 752 6.70 -31.36 1.40
N GLY A 753 5.38 -31.54 1.46
CA GLY A 753 4.43 -30.53 1.94
C GLY A 753 3.85 -29.62 0.85
N MET A 754 4.14 -29.88 -0.43
CA MET A 754 3.41 -29.27 -1.53
C MET A 754 1.96 -29.75 -1.55
N LEU A 755 1.04 -28.82 -1.81
CA LEU A 755 -0.38 -29.08 -1.90
C LEU A 755 -0.87 -28.87 -3.35
N PRO A 756 -1.94 -29.55 -3.77
CA PRO A 756 -2.61 -29.25 -5.04
C PRO A 756 -2.97 -27.77 -5.14
N GLY A 757 -2.85 -27.18 -6.31
CA GLY A 757 -2.99 -25.76 -6.60
C GLY A 757 -1.73 -24.94 -6.40
N THR A 758 -0.66 -25.45 -5.77
CA THR A 758 0.59 -24.69 -5.60
C THR A 758 1.17 -24.27 -6.95
N LEU A 759 1.49 -22.99 -7.10
CA LEU A 759 2.06 -22.43 -8.34
C LEU A 759 3.58 -22.62 -8.37
N VAL A 760 4.07 -23.24 -9.44
CA VAL A 760 5.49 -23.45 -9.72
C VAL A 760 5.88 -22.65 -10.94
N THR A 761 6.96 -21.88 -10.83
CA THR A 761 7.53 -21.12 -11.95
C THR A 761 8.80 -21.81 -12.43
N TYR A 762 8.87 -22.11 -13.72
CA TYR A 762 9.96 -22.83 -14.35
C TYR A 762 10.77 -21.90 -15.24
N ARG A 763 12.07 -22.20 -15.33
CA ARG A 763 13.06 -21.50 -16.15
C ARG A 763 13.95 -22.55 -16.80
N TRP A 764 14.08 -22.47 -18.11
CA TRP A 764 14.88 -23.40 -18.89
C TRP A 764 15.49 -22.72 -20.10
N ARG A 765 16.79 -22.89 -20.31
CA ARG A 765 17.43 -22.58 -21.59
C ARG A 765 17.56 -23.88 -22.36
N PRO A 766 17.03 -23.99 -23.59
CA PRO A 766 17.13 -25.24 -24.37
C PRO A 766 18.57 -25.74 -24.58
N SER A 767 19.56 -24.83 -24.56
CA SER A 767 20.98 -25.17 -24.61
C SER A 767 21.52 -25.81 -23.31
N GLU A 768 20.78 -25.75 -22.21
CA GLU A 768 21.15 -26.29 -20.91
C GLU A 768 20.36 -27.56 -20.59
N ARG A 769 21.02 -28.60 -20.06
CA ARG A 769 20.35 -29.81 -19.57
C ARG A 769 19.70 -29.65 -18.19
N ARG A 770 19.48 -28.41 -17.73
CA ARG A 770 18.99 -28.09 -16.39
C ARG A 770 17.76 -27.19 -16.45
N ILE A 771 16.69 -27.63 -15.79
CA ILE A 771 15.49 -26.84 -15.55
C ILE A 771 15.50 -26.39 -14.09
N ARG A 772 15.25 -25.11 -13.85
CA ARG A 772 15.06 -24.57 -12.50
C ARG A 772 13.59 -24.26 -12.28
N ALA A 773 13.03 -24.80 -11.23
CA ALA A 773 11.67 -24.52 -10.77
C ALA A 773 11.74 -23.86 -9.39
N SER A 774 10.86 -22.91 -9.12
CA SER A 774 10.71 -22.33 -7.79
C SER A 774 9.26 -22.09 -7.42
N THR A 775 8.98 -22.17 -6.13
CA THR A 775 7.70 -21.76 -5.53
C THR A 775 7.89 -20.46 -4.75
N GLU A 776 6.86 -19.63 -4.70
CA GLU A 776 6.92 -18.31 -4.05
C GLU A 776 6.12 -18.32 -2.75
N LEU A 777 6.73 -17.88 -1.64
CA LEU A 777 6.05 -17.77 -0.35
C LEU A 777 4.98 -16.67 -0.38
N LEU A 778 3.83 -16.95 0.24
CA LEU A 778 2.85 -15.92 0.52
C LEU A 778 3.38 -14.97 1.62
N PRO A 779 3.03 -13.66 1.57
CA PRO A 779 3.36 -12.73 2.64
C PRO A 779 2.84 -13.18 4.01
N GLN A 780 1.68 -13.83 4.04
CA GLN A 780 1.07 -14.48 5.20
C GLN A 780 0.46 -15.83 4.77
N PRO A 781 0.55 -16.90 5.58
CA PRO A 781 -0.14 -18.16 5.30
C PRO A 781 -1.66 -17.96 5.23
N GLU A 782 -2.30 -18.68 4.32
CA GLU A 782 -3.75 -18.65 4.14
C GLU A 782 -4.32 -20.04 4.33
N ARG A 783 -5.41 -20.16 5.08
CA ARG A 783 -6.20 -21.37 5.21
C ARG A 783 -7.40 -21.27 4.27
N ILE A 784 -7.52 -22.24 3.38
CA ILE A 784 -8.63 -22.38 2.44
C ILE A 784 -9.37 -23.64 2.85
N ASP A 785 -10.58 -23.44 3.36
CA ASP A 785 -11.33 -24.46 4.08
C ASP A 785 -10.48 -25.07 5.22
N GLU A 786 -9.97 -26.29 5.04
CA GLU A 786 -9.16 -27.02 6.04
C GLU A 786 -7.66 -27.05 5.71
N LEU A 787 -7.27 -26.57 4.52
CA LEU A 787 -5.90 -26.69 4.02
C LEU A 787 -5.13 -25.38 4.18
N THR A 788 -3.92 -25.48 4.73
CA THR A 788 -3.06 -24.31 4.95
C THR A 788 -2.04 -24.17 3.83
N TYR A 789 -2.19 -23.13 3.02
CA TYR A 789 -1.25 -22.75 1.97
C TYR A 789 -0.24 -21.73 2.48
N ARG A 790 1.04 -21.99 2.24
CA ARG A 790 2.16 -21.10 2.58
C ARG A 790 2.80 -20.45 1.36
N HIS A 791 2.50 -20.98 0.18
CA HIS A 791 3.04 -20.57 -1.10
C HIS A 791 1.90 -20.14 -2.01
N ARG A 792 2.22 -19.34 -3.03
CA ARG A 792 1.23 -18.93 -4.04
C ARG A 792 0.55 -20.14 -4.66
N TYR A 793 -0.74 -20.02 -4.90
CA TYR A 793 -1.59 -21.09 -5.40
C TYR A 793 -2.62 -20.55 -6.42
N ASP A 794 -3.16 -21.42 -7.27
CA ASP A 794 -4.34 -21.16 -8.11
C ASP A 794 -5.58 -21.71 -7.41
N ILE A 795 -6.45 -20.81 -6.95
CA ILE A 795 -7.63 -21.15 -6.15
C ILE A 795 -8.67 -21.99 -6.91
N ARG A 796 -8.67 -21.96 -8.25
CA ARG A 796 -9.55 -22.80 -9.08
C ARG A 796 -9.11 -24.26 -9.01
N VAL A 797 -7.80 -24.49 -9.11
CA VAL A 797 -7.22 -25.83 -8.95
C VAL A 797 -7.40 -26.32 -7.51
N VAL A 798 -7.18 -25.46 -6.51
CA VAL A 798 -7.47 -25.79 -5.09
C VAL A 798 -8.93 -26.21 -4.93
N THR A 799 -9.86 -25.53 -5.60
CA THR A 799 -11.29 -25.84 -5.49
C THR A 799 -11.63 -27.21 -6.07
N ARG A 800 -11.14 -27.53 -7.28
CA ARG A 800 -11.38 -28.84 -7.93
C ARG A 800 -10.69 -29.98 -7.20
N GLU A 801 -9.39 -29.85 -6.94
CA GLU A 801 -8.54 -30.95 -6.47
C GLU A 801 -8.77 -31.30 -4.99
N ASN A 802 -9.32 -30.36 -4.21
CA ASN A 802 -9.68 -30.61 -2.81
C ASN A 802 -11.17 -30.92 -2.61
N ALA A 803 -11.90 -31.25 -3.68
CA ALA A 803 -13.28 -31.70 -3.56
C ALA A 803 -13.38 -33.05 -2.81
N PRO A 804 -14.48 -33.32 -2.09
CA PRO A 804 -14.63 -34.59 -1.37
C PRO A 804 -14.48 -35.82 -2.26
N GLY A 805 -13.68 -36.79 -1.80
CA GLY A 805 -13.44 -38.08 -2.48
C GLY A 805 -12.41 -38.04 -3.62
N VAL A 806 -11.70 -36.92 -3.84
CA VAL A 806 -10.59 -36.85 -4.82
C VAL A 806 -9.29 -37.50 -4.29
N LYS A 807 -9.19 -37.74 -2.98
CA LYS A 807 -7.98 -38.34 -2.37
C LYS A 807 -7.85 -39.82 -2.74
N PRO A 808 -6.67 -40.29 -3.21
CA PRO A 808 -6.46 -41.70 -3.50
C PRO A 808 -6.63 -42.54 -2.23
N GLY A 809 -7.45 -43.59 -2.31
CA GLY A 809 -7.70 -44.55 -1.22
C GLY A 809 -9.06 -44.44 -0.52
N VAL A 810 -9.88 -43.44 -0.82
CA VAL A 810 -11.29 -43.39 -0.39
C VAL A 810 -12.14 -43.95 -1.53
N GLN A 811 -12.89 -45.03 -1.29
CA GLN A 811 -13.85 -45.52 -2.29
C GLN A 811 -14.96 -44.48 -2.47
N ASP A 812 -15.32 -44.15 -3.72
CA ASP A 812 -16.33 -43.12 -4.02
C ASP A 812 -17.69 -43.38 -3.33
N HIS A 813 -17.96 -44.63 -2.95
CA HIS A 813 -19.19 -45.04 -2.27
C HIS A 813 -19.31 -44.59 -0.80
N ASP A 814 -18.22 -44.19 -0.14
CA ASP A 814 -18.18 -43.80 1.29
C ASP A 814 -18.52 -42.32 1.54
N LEU A 815 -18.76 -41.54 0.49
CA LEU A 815 -19.11 -40.12 0.63
C LEU A 815 -20.53 -39.94 1.20
N SER A 816 -20.71 -38.99 2.12
CA SER A 816 -22.03 -38.58 2.60
C SER A 816 -22.83 -37.85 1.52
N ASP A 817 -24.16 -37.74 1.66
CA ASP A 817 -25.01 -37.07 0.64
C ASP A 817 -24.59 -35.60 0.45
N SER A 818 -24.24 -34.90 1.53
CA SER A 818 -23.69 -33.54 1.46
C SER A 818 -22.31 -33.47 0.82
N ALA A 819 -21.47 -34.51 0.98
CA ALA A 819 -20.17 -34.58 0.33
C ALA A 819 -20.29 -34.79 -1.19
N TRP A 820 -21.29 -35.54 -1.64
CA TRP A 820 -21.63 -35.69 -3.07
C TRP A 820 -22.03 -34.37 -3.71
N VAL A 821 -22.94 -33.62 -3.08
CA VAL A 821 -23.35 -32.29 -3.56
C VAL A 821 -22.14 -31.34 -3.67
N MET A 822 -21.29 -31.30 -2.64
CA MET A 822 -20.07 -30.49 -2.65
C MET A 822 -19.06 -30.94 -3.71
N ARG A 823 -18.93 -32.26 -3.94
CA ARG A 823 -18.07 -32.82 -5.00
C ARG A 823 -18.55 -32.37 -6.38
N THR A 824 -19.84 -32.55 -6.66
CA THR A 824 -20.45 -32.15 -7.93
C THR A 824 -20.30 -30.66 -8.19
N LEU A 825 -20.61 -29.82 -7.19
CA LEU A 825 -20.46 -28.37 -7.33
C LEU A 825 -19.02 -27.95 -7.60
N ARG A 826 -18.04 -28.53 -6.91
CA ARG A 826 -16.63 -28.12 -7.03
C ARG A 826 -15.91 -28.67 -8.26
N ILE A 827 -16.31 -29.84 -8.75
CA ILE A 827 -15.71 -30.48 -9.94
C ILE A 827 -16.36 -29.97 -11.22
N LEU A 828 -17.69 -29.99 -11.29
CA LEU A 828 -18.46 -29.70 -12.51
C LEU A 828 -19.05 -28.28 -12.54
N GLY A 829 -19.05 -27.56 -11.42
CA GLY A 829 -19.51 -26.18 -11.40
C GLY A 829 -18.61 -25.26 -12.22
N HIS A 830 -19.22 -24.23 -12.82
CA HIS A 830 -18.49 -23.18 -13.51
C HIS A 830 -17.68 -22.38 -12.49
N LEU A 831 -16.35 -22.36 -12.65
CA LEU A 831 -15.44 -21.73 -11.70
C LEU A 831 -15.17 -20.28 -12.07
N SER A 832 -15.44 -19.40 -11.12
CA SER A 832 -15.03 -18.00 -11.17
C SER A 832 -13.54 -17.86 -10.81
N ALA A 833 -12.95 -16.71 -11.16
CA ALA A 833 -11.54 -16.41 -10.86
C ALA A 833 -11.22 -16.43 -9.35
N ASP A 834 -12.24 -16.27 -8.51
CA ASP A 834 -12.15 -16.37 -7.04
C ASP A 834 -12.20 -17.80 -6.50
N GLY A 835 -12.34 -18.79 -7.37
CA GLY A 835 -12.54 -20.18 -6.98
C GLY A 835 -13.97 -20.49 -6.51
N SER A 836 -14.90 -19.52 -6.58
CA SER A 836 -16.32 -19.83 -6.40
C SER A 836 -16.77 -20.75 -7.53
N ALA A 837 -17.56 -21.77 -7.20
CA ALA A 837 -18.17 -22.66 -8.17
C ALA A 837 -19.67 -22.43 -8.19
N ILE A 838 -20.25 -22.23 -9.38
CA ILE A 838 -21.69 -22.08 -9.57
C ILE A 838 -22.25 -23.21 -10.44
N LEU A 839 -23.44 -23.69 -10.09
CA LEU A 839 -24.15 -24.70 -10.85
C LEU A 839 -25.66 -24.43 -10.77
N ALA A 840 -26.39 -24.66 -11.86
CA ALA A 840 -27.85 -24.62 -11.82
C ALA A 840 -28.38 -25.70 -10.88
N GLU A 841 -29.30 -25.32 -9.97
CA GLU A 841 -29.86 -26.24 -8.97
C GLU A 841 -30.57 -27.42 -9.66
N GLU A 842 -31.23 -27.16 -10.79
CA GLU A 842 -31.93 -28.15 -11.62
C GLU A 842 -30.98 -29.16 -12.28
N ALA A 843 -29.72 -28.78 -12.54
CA ALA A 843 -28.72 -29.66 -13.15
C ALA A 843 -27.99 -30.56 -12.13
N LEU A 844 -28.18 -30.33 -10.81
CA LEU A 844 -27.43 -31.00 -9.76
C LEU A 844 -27.61 -32.52 -9.79
N VAL A 845 -28.85 -33.01 -9.91
CA VAL A 845 -29.16 -34.45 -9.84
C VAL A 845 -28.48 -35.21 -10.96
N ARG A 846 -28.59 -34.72 -12.20
CA ARG A 846 -27.94 -35.30 -13.38
C ARG A 846 -26.42 -35.36 -13.19
N ASN A 847 -25.83 -34.24 -12.77
CA ASN A 847 -24.37 -34.14 -12.60
C ASN A 847 -23.84 -34.98 -11.42
N CYS A 848 -24.64 -35.23 -10.38
CA CYS A 848 -24.29 -36.18 -9.32
C CYS A 848 -24.23 -37.63 -9.85
N LEU A 849 -25.20 -38.02 -10.69
CA LEU A 849 -25.24 -39.34 -11.32
C LEU A 849 -24.05 -39.54 -12.28
N GLU A 850 -23.71 -38.53 -13.08
CA GLU A 850 -22.55 -38.55 -13.98
C GLU A 850 -21.22 -38.76 -13.23
N LEU A 851 -21.11 -38.26 -12.01
CA LEU A 851 -19.94 -38.47 -11.14
C LEU A 851 -19.97 -39.81 -10.38
N GLY A 852 -20.95 -40.68 -10.64
CA GLY A 852 -21.03 -42.03 -10.07
C GLY A 852 -21.85 -42.15 -8.79
N MET A 853 -22.71 -41.17 -8.46
CA MET A 853 -23.60 -41.28 -7.29
C MET A 853 -24.62 -42.43 -7.48
N PRO A 854 -24.80 -43.34 -6.51
CA PRO A 854 -25.78 -44.42 -6.63
C PRO A 854 -27.23 -43.91 -6.76
N GLN A 855 -27.99 -44.46 -7.71
CA GLN A 855 -29.39 -44.07 -8.01
C GLN A 855 -30.29 -44.01 -6.75
N LYS A 856 -30.12 -44.99 -5.85
CA LYS A 856 -30.88 -45.10 -4.58
C LYS A 856 -30.73 -43.90 -3.64
N ARG A 857 -29.73 -43.03 -3.85
CA ARG A 857 -29.45 -41.85 -3.00
C ARG A 857 -29.98 -40.54 -3.59
N VAL A 858 -30.48 -40.54 -4.82
CA VAL A 858 -31.01 -39.34 -5.49
C VAL A 858 -32.07 -38.59 -4.66
N PRO A 859 -33.05 -39.26 -4.01
CA PRO A 859 -34.04 -38.56 -3.19
C PRO A 859 -33.45 -37.77 -2.01
N ARG A 860 -32.22 -38.09 -1.60
CA ARG A 860 -31.53 -37.46 -0.46
C ARG A 860 -30.74 -36.20 -0.83
N ILE A 861 -30.64 -35.87 -2.13
CA ILE A 861 -29.88 -34.72 -2.63
C ILE A 861 -30.49 -33.40 -2.14
N HIS A 862 -31.81 -33.21 -2.31
CA HIS A 862 -32.47 -31.95 -1.91
C HIS A 862 -32.37 -31.69 -0.39
N PRO A 863 -32.64 -32.66 0.51
CA PRO A 863 -32.36 -32.50 1.94
C PRO A 863 -30.89 -32.17 2.26
N ALA A 864 -29.94 -32.71 1.49
CA ALA A 864 -28.52 -32.41 1.67
C ALA A 864 -28.15 -30.98 1.24
N VAL A 865 -28.78 -30.46 0.17
CA VAL A 865 -28.66 -29.05 -0.25
C VAL A 865 -29.19 -28.13 0.83
N GLU A 866 -30.39 -28.38 1.36
CA GLU A 866 -30.97 -27.56 2.44
C GLU A 866 -30.05 -27.50 3.66
N ARG A 867 -29.47 -28.64 4.05
CA ARG A 867 -28.51 -28.72 5.15
C ARG A 867 -27.26 -27.87 4.87
N LEU A 868 -26.68 -27.97 3.67
CA LEU A 868 -25.49 -27.20 3.29
C LEU A 868 -25.76 -25.69 3.21
N VAL A 869 -26.96 -25.29 2.78
CA VAL A 869 -27.40 -23.88 2.80
C VAL A 869 -27.55 -23.39 4.24
N LYS A 870 -28.19 -24.17 5.11
CA LYS A 870 -28.34 -23.85 6.53
C LYS A 870 -26.99 -23.72 7.25
N GLU A 871 -26.03 -24.58 6.93
CA GLU A 871 -24.65 -24.53 7.43
C GLU A 871 -23.78 -23.45 6.76
N GLN A 872 -24.35 -22.68 5.83
CA GLN A 872 -23.67 -21.64 5.04
C GLN A 872 -22.43 -22.16 4.29
N ARG A 873 -22.45 -23.43 3.88
CA ARG A 873 -21.38 -24.05 3.09
C ARG A 873 -21.58 -23.84 1.60
N ILE A 874 -22.84 -23.66 1.19
CA ILE A 874 -23.25 -23.21 -0.15
C ILE A 874 -24.33 -22.14 0.00
N GLY A 875 -24.49 -21.28 -1.00
CA GLY A 875 -25.56 -20.29 -1.07
C GLY A 875 -26.48 -20.53 -2.26
N ARG A 876 -27.74 -20.13 -2.14
CA ARG A 876 -28.65 -19.98 -3.28
C ARG A 876 -28.59 -18.54 -3.77
N ILE A 877 -28.36 -18.38 -5.07
CA ILE A 877 -28.28 -17.08 -5.74
C ILE A 877 -29.13 -17.13 -7.01
N SER A 878 -29.61 -15.96 -7.45
CA SER A 878 -30.22 -15.83 -8.77
C SER A 878 -29.12 -15.57 -9.79
N GLY A 879 -29.13 -16.32 -10.89
CA GLY A 879 -28.21 -16.14 -12.02
C GLY A 879 -28.94 -16.34 -13.34
N SER A 880 -28.17 -16.47 -14.42
CA SER A 880 -28.71 -16.73 -15.75
C SER A 880 -28.00 -17.89 -16.46
N LEU A 881 -28.65 -18.48 -17.45
CA LEU A 881 -28.03 -19.41 -18.41
C LEU A 881 -27.91 -18.70 -19.76
N ASP A 882 -26.74 -18.78 -20.37
CA ASP A 882 -26.55 -18.32 -21.74
C ASP A 882 -27.18 -19.30 -22.76
N GLY A 883 -27.08 -18.98 -24.05
CA GLY A 883 -27.61 -19.83 -25.13
C GLY A 883 -26.96 -21.22 -25.23
N SER A 884 -25.84 -21.46 -24.55
CA SER A 884 -25.16 -22.75 -24.45
C SER A 884 -25.47 -23.52 -23.15
N GLY A 885 -26.31 -22.94 -22.28
CA GLY A 885 -26.66 -23.53 -20.99
C GLY A 885 -25.61 -23.33 -19.90
N GLN A 886 -24.62 -22.44 -20.11
CA GLN A 886 -23.59 -22.15 -19.10
C GLN A 886 -24.11 -21.15 -18.06
N PRO A 887 -23.92 -21.43 -16.75
CA PRO A 887 -24.40 -20.55 -15.70
C PRO A 887 -23.51 -19.30 -15.55
N SER A 888 -24.17 -18.14 -15.48
CA SER A 888 -23.56 -16.82 -15.23
C SER A 888 -24.08 -16.19 -13.94
N TYR A 889 -23.18 -15.58 -13.18
CA TYR A 889 -23.50 -14.77 -12.00
C TYR A 889 -22.62 -13.51 -11.97
N PRO A 890 -23.18 -12.29 -11.82
CA PRO A 890 -24.61 -11.95 -11.67
C PRO A 890 -25.46 -12.27 -12.92
N PRO A 891 -26.81 -12.31 -12.81
CA PRO A 891 -27.70 -12.63 -13.94
C PRO A 891 -27.57 -11.58 -15.04
N ARG A 892 -27.31 -12.01 -16.27
CA ARG A 892 -27.14 -11.11 -17.41
C ARG A 892 -28.47 -10.76 -18.07
N ARG A 893 -28.53 -9.55 -18.64
CA ARG A 893 -29.74 -9.04 -19.32
C ARG A 893 -29.95 -9.77 -20.65
N GLY A 894 -31.14 -10.35 -20.84
CA GLY A 894 -31.51 -11.09 -22.04
C GLY A 894 -31.25 -12.60 -21.99
N GLU A 895 -30.62 -13.09 -20.92
CA GLU A 895 -30.41 -14.51 -20.67
C GLU A 895 -31.50 -15.11 -19.75
N THR A 896 -31.68 -16.44 -19.80
CA THR A 896 -32.72 -17.14 -19.02
C THR A 896 -32.35 -17.15 -17.54
N ARG A 897 -33.18 -16.52 -16.69
CA ARG A 897 -32.92 -16.48 -15.24
C ARG A 897 -33.21 -17.82 -14.58
N VAL A 898 -32.28 -18.30 -13.77
CA VAL A 898 -32.36 -19.58 -13.05
C VAL A 898 -31.85 -19.46 -11.61
N ARG A 899 -32.19 -20.45 -10.78
CA ARG A 899 -31.60 -20.60 -9.43
C ARG A 899 -30.27 -21.32 -9.53
N LEU A 900 -29.21 -20.68 -9.03
CA LEU A 900 -27.87 -21.24 -8.97
C LEU A 900 -27.48 -21.57 -7.53
N LEU A 901 -26.83 -22.71 -7.36
CA LEU A 901 -26.09 -23.07 -6.16
C LEU A 901 -24.67 -22.54 -6.30
N ARG A 902 -24.20 -21.81 -5.29
CA ARG A 902 -22.85 -21.25 -5.23
C ARG A 902 -22.08 -21.83 -4.07
N TYR A 903 -20.95 -22.46 -4.36
CA TYR A 903 -19.89 -22.70 -3.39
C TYR A 903 -18.89 -21.55 -3.47
N ALA A 904 -18.43 -21.06 -2.31
CA ALA A 904 -17.35 -20.09 -2.20
C ALA A 904 -16.30 -20.63 -1.22
N PRO A 905 -15.01 -20.71 -1.61
CA PRO A 905 -13.97 -21.22 -0.73
C PRO A 905 -13.79 -20.30 0.49
N ARG A 906 -13.68 -20.87 1.69
CA ARG A 906 -13.52 -20.09 2.92
C ARG A 906 -12.05 -19.75 3.13
N LEU A 907 -11.67 -18.53 2.79
CA LEU A 907 -10.29 -18.04 2.92
C LEU A 907 -10.08 -17.29 4.25
N GLU A 908 -9.16 -17.79 5.06
CA GLU A 908 -8.76 -17.20 6.32
C GLU A 908 -7.25 -16.93 6.33
N ARG A 909 -6.86 -15.67 6.53
CA ARG A 909 -5.45 -15.31 6.72
C ARG A 909 -5.03 -15.69 8.13
N ILE A 910 -4.09 -16.61 8.24
CA ILE A 910 -3.54 -17.03 9.52
C ILE A 910 -2.40 -16.07 9.85
N ALA A 911 -2.49 -15.40 11.01
CA ALA A 911 -1.38 -14.65 11.54
C ALA A 911 -0.15 -15.58 11.60
N PRO A 912 1.01 -15.16 11.08
CA PRO A 912 2.21 -15.98 11.20
C PRO A 912 2.35 -16.32 12.69
N PRO A 913 2.58 -17.61 13.05
CA PRO A 913 2.78 -17.95 14.45
C PRO A 913 3.87 -17.01 14.98
N PRO A 914 3.71 -16.47 16.21
CA PRO A 914 4.73 -15.62 16.79
C PRO A 914 6.06 -16.35 16.61
N PRO A 915 7.14 -15.64 16.21
CA PRO A 915 8.44 -16.28 16.12
C PRO A 915 8.59 -17.02 17.43
N ARG A 916 8.73 -18.36 17.37
CA ARG A 916 9.07 -19.11 18.56
C ARG A 916 10.35 -18.44 19.03
N HIS A 917 10.25 -17.61 20.07
CA HIS A 917 11.40 -17.20 20.82
C HIS A 917 12.10 -18.53 21.07
N ALA A 918 13.34 -18.64 20.61
CA ALA A 918 14.21 -19.66 21.13
C ALA A 918 14.03 -19.50 22.63
N GLN A 919 13.33 -20.46 23.27
CA GLN A 919 13.30 -20.52 24.71
C GLN A 919 14.76 -20.43 25.06
N SER A 920 15.11 -19.32 25.71
CA SER A 920 16.39 -19.10 26.32
C SER A 920 16.77 -20.44 26.94
N GLN A 921 17.79 -21.07 26.38
CA GLN A 921 18.44 -22.18 27.02
C GLN A 921 19.04 -21.56 28.28
N CYS A 922 18.25 -21.57 29.36
CA CYS A 922 18.78 -21.53 30.70
C CYS A 922 19.84 -22.61 30.75
N THR A 923 21.06 -22.18 31.01
CA THR A 923 22.15 -23.02 31.48
C THR A 923 21.62 -23.98 32.56
N GLY A 924 21.81 -25.28 32.32
CA GLY A 924 21.60 -26.36 33.28
C GLY A 924 20.16 -26.66 33.70
N ARG A 925 19.39 -27.36 32.87
CA ARG A 925 18.26 -28.17 33.37
C ARG A 925 18.47 -29.64 33.05
N GLU A 926 18.33 -30.47 34.08
CA GLU A 926 18.27 -31.92 33.94
C GLU A 926 17.19 -32.30 32.92
N HIS A 927 17.59 -32.98 31.85
CA HIS A 927 16.67 -33.49 30.85
C HIS A 927 16.22 -34.89 31.26
N VAL A 928 14.94 -35.04 31.65
CA VAL A 928 14.31 -36.35 31.83
C VAL A 928 13.93 -36.87 30.45
N VAL A 929 14.58 -37.94 30.00
CA VAL A 929 14.23 -38.65 28.77
C VAL A 929 13.14 -39.65 29.11
N ASN A 930 11.96 -39.51 28.51
CA ASN A 930 10.87 -40.48 28.67
C ASN A 930 11.27 -41.85 28.10
N GLY A 931 10.72 -42.93 28.65
CA GLY A 931 11.05 -44.28 28.19
C GLY A 931 10.65 -44.50 26.72
N PHE A 932 11.48 -45.20 25.96
CA PHE A 932 11.27 -45.42 24.53
C PHE A 932 11.77 -46.80 24.08
N VAL A 933 11.31 -47.24 22.90
CA VAL A 933 11.71 -48.52 22.29
C VAL A 933 12.93 -48.32 21.40
N ARG A 934 13.95 -49.15 21.59
CA ARG A 934 15.21 -49.13 20.84
C ARG A 934 15.45 -50.48 20.16
N ARG A 935 15.99 -50.46 18.94
CA ARG A 935 16.41 -51.66 18.21
C ARG A 935 17.68 -52.25 18.81
N LEU A 936 17.68 -53.57 19.03
CA LEU A 936 18.84 -54.36 19.43
C LEU A 936 19.65 -54.81 18.20
N PRO A 937 20.95 -55.12 18.38
CA PRO A 937 21.74 -55.75 17.33
C PRO A 937 21.10 -57.05 16.83
N ALA A 938 21.38 -57.42 15.57
CA ALA A 938 20.81 -58.61 14.94
C ALA A 938 21.07 -59.87 15.78
N GLY A 939 20.03 -60.70 15.95
CA GLY A 939 20.10 -61.95 16.71
C GLY A 939 19.89 -61.84 18.23
N ARG A 940 19.67 -60.63 18.78
CA ARG A 940 19.38 -60.43 20.21
C ARG A 940 17.93 -60.07 20.46
N GLN A 941 17.34 -60.63 21.51
CA GLN A 941 15.99 -60.34 21.96
C GLN A 941 15.99 -59.56 23.29
N ALA A 942 14.91 -58.84 23.58
CA ALA A 942 14.73 -58.21 24.88
C ALA A 942 14.59 -59.27 25.97
N SER A 943 15.19 -59.02 27.13
CA SER A 943 14.94 -59.83 28.32
C SER A 943 13.49 -59.69 28.75
N ASP A 944 12.98 -60.70 29.47
CA ASP A 944 11.58 -60.70 29.91
C ASP A 944 11.28 -59.52 30.86
N GLU A 945 12.27 -59.10 31.66
CA GLU A 945 12.19 -57.88 32.47
C GLU A 945 11.93 -56.62 31.62
N GLN A 946 12.56 -56.50 30.44
CA GLN A 946 12.34 -55.36 29.54
C GLN A 946 11.01 -55.44 28.78
N LYS A 947 10.50 -56.65 28.54
CA LYS A 947 9.15 -56.84 28.00
C LYS A 947 8.09 -56.45 29.03
N GLU A 948 8.29 -56.78 30.30
CA GLU A 948 7.38 -56.44 31.41
C GLU A 948 7.33 -54.93 31.66
N LEU A 949 8.49 -54.26 31.69
CA LEU A 949 8.56 -52.80 31.81
C LEU A 949 7.88 -52.06 30.65
N HIS A 950 7.93 -52.63 29.45
CA HIS A 950 7.21 -52.09 28.30
C HIS A 950 5.69 -52.21 28.49
N GLN A 951 5.21 -53.34 29.03
CA GLN A 951 3.79 -53.53 29.34
C GLN A 951 3.32 -52.59 30.46
N GLU A 952 4.14 -52.34 31.48
CA GLU A 952 3.86 -51.33 32.50
C GLU A 952 3.82 -49.91 31.94
N ALA A 953 4.72 -49.57 31.02
CA ALA A 953 4.72 -48.26 30.35
C ALA A 953 3.48 -48.05 29.45
N ILE A 954 2.97 -49.12 28.83
CA ILE A 954 1.68 -49.10 28.12
C ILE A 954 0.52 -48.90 29.09
N ARG A 955 0.51 -49.60 30.24
CA ARG A 955 -0.49 -49.42 31.31
C ARG A 955 -0.51 -47.98 31.82
N ALA A 956 0.66 -47.36 31.97
CA ALA A 956 0.84 -45.97 32.36
C ALA A 956 0.62 -44.95 31.22
N LYS A 957 0.22 -45.39 30.01
CA LYS A 957 -0.01 -44.57 28.80
C LYS A 957 1.22 -43.76 28.36
N GLN A 958 2.42 -44.22 28.68
CA GLN A 958 3.69 -43.56 28.32
C GLN A 958 4.18 -43.99 26.92
N VAL A 959 3.69 -45.13 26.40
CA VAL A 959 4.02 -45.69 25.09
C VAL A 959 2.74 -46.16 24.38
N VAL A 960 2.74 -46.14 23.05
CA VAL A 960 1.61 -46.59 22.21
C VAL A 960 1.29 -48.07 22.51
N ASN A 961 0.01 -48.39 22.70
CA ASN A 961 -0.48 -49.73 23.06
C ASN A 961 -0.27 -50.76 21.92
N ARG A 962 0.96 -51.28 21.80
CA ARG A 962 1.36 -52.36 20.88
C ARG A 962 2.38 -53.26 21.58
N PRO A 963 2.42 -54.57 21.29
CA PRO A 963 3.45 -55.47 21.83
C PRO A 963 4.85 -55.06 21.32
N LEU A 964 5.89 -55.32 22.13
CA LEU A 964 7.28 -54.99 21.80
C LEU A 964 7.76 -55.84 20.61
N PRO A 965 8.17 -55.25 19.48
CA PRO A 965 8.57 -56.03 18.30
C PRO A 965 9.86 -56.84 18.53
N ASP A 966 10.00 -57.96 17.85
CA ASP A 966 11.22 -58.79 17.91
C ASP A 966 12.47 -57.98 17.56
N GLY A 967 13.55 -58.24 18.28
CA GLY A 967 14.81 -57.50 18.13
C GLY A 967 14.75 -56.05 18.64
N HIS A 968 13.76 -55.68 19.45
CA HIS A 968 13.68 -54.37 20.11
C HIS A 968 13.62 -54.55 21.63
N THR A 969 14.13 -53.56 22.37
CA THR A 969 14.08 -53.48 23.83
C THR A 969 13.47 -52.17 24.28
N PHE A 970 12.89 -52.15 25.47
CA PHE A 970 12.43 -50.93 26.11
C PHE A 970 13.56 -50.30 26.92
N VAL A 971 13.61 -48.97 26.95
CA VAL A 971 14.58 -48.22 27.73
C VAL A 971 13.79 -47.39 28.73
N ARG A 972 14.03 -47.61 30.03
CA ARG A 972 13.38 -46.86 31.11
C ARG A 972 13.70 -45.36 30.99
N SER A 973 12.79 -44.53 31.46
CA SER A 973 13.03 -43.09 31.55
C SER A 973 14.23 -42.83 32.46
N HIS A 974 15.18 -42.02 31.99
CA HIS A 974 16.38 -41.68 32.76
C HIS A 974 16.71 -40.20 32.59
N ARG A 975 17.40 -39.63 33.59
CA ARG A 975 17.84 -38.24 33.57
C ARG A 975 19.21 -38.14 32.92
N ARG A 976 19.37 -37.23 31.98
CA ARG A 976 20.64 -36.92 31.34
C ARG A 976 21.09 -35.53 31.79
N LYS A 977 22.27 -35.44 32.40
CA LYS A 977 22.97 -34.17 32.60
C LYS A 977 23.70 -33.84 31.29
N GLY A 978 23.37 -32.69 30.72
CA GLY A 978 23.92 -32.18 29.46
C GLY A 978 24.88 -31.04 29.72
#